data_AF-A0A238C0P5-F1
#
_entry.id   AF-A0A238C0P5-F1
#
_cell.length_a   1.000
_cell.length_b   1.000
_cell.length_c   1.000
_cell.angle_alpha   90.00
_cell.angle_beta   90.00
_cell.angle_gamma   90.00
#
_symmetry.space_group_name_H-M   'P 1'
#
loop_
_entity.id
_entity.type
_entity.pdbx_description
1 polymer ?
#
loop_
_entity_poly.entity_id
_entity_poly.type
_entity_poly.pdbx_seq_one_letter_code
_entity_poly.pdbx_strand_id
1 'polypeptide(L)'
;MDFQASVKTVEFNDTGGNINRIRLKIMSCCEKKGCLILSKCKCDYTPMYCEENIWKLCNKISASLEELNCCSVVFISNKNRMVPLWKQRAAAVGRDHVIWDYHVIMLYSKWGSVLIYDFDTTLTFPCDAEIYWIETFRPELNLDANYRRCFRVISSSDYLQHFSSDRSHMLETDGNYKAPLPSWPAIHDPGFKLITLLLLKLNSEMAISFCYLFLVGRFEFRRAFTTSLPAKNIKQFCIDLAKRNLISSSHPSDLSSDDFKAVSTLPSVVYAGFDPTADSLHIGHLLVLTNLFRAILHGCHAIALIGGATAHVGDPSGHITDRVIVPDHEIDQNVKKISLQLMNLFNNFTEDNVQLNKHFSIVNNSDWHLKARKFSKITEYSIYFYIIDDVFISQCKIWSVEEYMSSIQFLEVCRDFRLGDMLRLRMVKSRMRDGSGLSCTEFLYQIFQSYDWYRLSHDYNCYFQIGGNDQLGHFDAGYDYIKKKTGKLSASICLPLLTDAQGKKLSKTSKEGSNIWLDERKTSPFTFYQYFRQKPDSAIVPLLRYFSLRTIEEIEEIEREHQANLGKWVAQEKLAEELTKSVYGSNGLEMAKKCSELLFRGSLSELRKMPVSFIEEQFGSASVQQLFRSSFSTMGELAERVHDGEGCSINKMKAGALKLNGIRYMDPDEVVDFDKICLDGKNITLVCWGKRKYHLIRWID
;
A
#
# COMPACT_ATOMS: atom_id res chain seq x y z
N MET A 1 3.42 -33.33 36.50
CA MET A 1 4.65 -33.95 35.98
C MET A 1 5.50 -32.82 35.43
N ASP A 2 6.48 -32.43 36.23
CA ASP A 2 7.42 -31.34 35.97
C ASP A 2 8.31 -31.62 34.77
N PHE A 3 8.67 -30.59 34.01
CA PHE A 3 9.96 -30.56 33.33
C PHE A 3 10.61 -29.18 33.48
N GLN A 4 11.70 -29.16 34.23
CA GLN A 4 12.54 -28.01 34.57
C GLN A 4 13.31 -27.49 33.37
N ALA A 5 13.45 -26.16 33.30
CA ALA A 5 14.45 -25.48 32.51
C ALA A 5 15.81 -25.54 33.23
N SER A 6 16.85 -26.02 32.55
CA SER A 6 18.24 -25.92 33.03
C SER A 6 19.00 -24.85 32.26
N VAL A 7 19.32 -23.76 32.95
CA VAL A 7 20.28 -22.73 32.52
C VAL A 7 21.70 -23.30 32.71
N LYS A 8 22.55 -23.19 31.67
CA LYS A 8 24.00 -23.36 31.82
C LYS A 8 24.70 -22.06 31.47
N THR A 9 25.20 -21.39 32.50
CA THR A 9 26.21 -20.33 32.46
C THR A 9 27.53 -20.93 31.97
N VAL A 10 28.25 -20.24 31.08
CA VAL A 10 29.66 -20.54 30.76
C VAL A 10 30.44 -19.24 30.92
N GLU A 11 31.29 -19.20 31.95
CA GLU A 11 32.34 -18.19 32.14
C GLU A 11 33.52 -18.48 31.20
N PHE A 12 34.14 -17.43 30.65
CA PHE A 12 35.37 -17.52 29.89
C PHE A 12 36.55 -17.01 30.73
N ASN A 13 37.54 -17.87 30.94
CA ASN A 13 38.88 -17.47 31.35
C ASN A 13 39.72 -17.18 30.10
N ASP A 14 40.35 -16.02 30.13
CA ASP A 14 41.22 -15.45 29.11
C ASP A 14 42.64 -16.04 29.26
N THR A 15 43.11 -16.77 28.25
CA THR A 15 44.55 -16.87 27.92
C THR A 15 44.73 -17.43 26.50
N GLY A 16 45.33 -16.64 25.61
CA GLY A 16 46.29 -17.14 24.61
C GLY A 16 45.75 -17.56 23.23
N GLY A 17 46.05 -16.70 22.25
CA GLY A 17 46.05 -16.87 20.80
C GLY A 17 45.80 -18.26 20.18
N ASN A 18 44.73 -18.35 19.39
CA ASN A 18 44.72 -18.99 18.07
C ASN A 18 43.48 -18.59 17.26
N ILE A 19 43.69 -18.13 16.03
CA ILE A 19 42.63 -17.77 15.08
C ILE A 19 41.90 -19.06 14.67
N ASN A 20 40.73 -19.30 15.26
CA ASN A 20 39.82 -20.36 14.85
C ASN A 20 38.61 -19.77 14.12
N ARG A 21 38.46 -20.17 12.85
CA ARG A 21 37.28 -19.92 12.01
C ARG A 21 36.01 -20.38 12.74
N ILE A 22 35.19 -19.44 13.16
CA ILE A 22 33.83 -19.72 13.63
C ILE A 22 33.01 -20.16 12.42
N ARG A 23 32.73 -21.46 12.33
CA ARG A 23 31.63 -22.01 11.52
C ARG A 23 30.35 -21.41 12.11
N LEU A 24 29.78 -20.41 11.46
CA LEU A 24 28.41 -19.99 11.70
C LEU A 24 27.51 -21.18 11.34
N LYS A 25 27.07 -21.88 12.38
CA LYS A 25 25.96 -22.81 12.35
C LYS A 25 24.74 -21.94 12.06
N ILE A 26 24.39 -21.79 10.78
CA ILE A 26 23.08 -21.27 10.39
C ILE A 26 22.09 -22.25 11.02
N MET A 27 21.44 -21.83 12.11
CA MET A 27 20.29 -22.55 12.61
C MET A 27 19.24 -22.47 11.50
N SER A 28 19.10 -23.60 10.84
CA SER A 28 18.00 -23.94 9.96
C SER A 28 16.67 -23.69 10.65
N CYS A 29 15.71 -23.21 9.87
CA CYS A 29 14.29 -23.37 10.09
C CYS A 29 13.80 -22.97 11.48
N CYS A 30 13.21 -21.78 11.53
CA CYS A 30 11.97 -21.64 12.27
C CYS A 30 11.04 -22.78 11.80
N GLU A 31 10.86 -23.82 12.64
CA GLU A 31 9.68 -24.69 12.57
C GLU A 31 8.46 -23.81 12.86
N LYS A 32 8.08 -22.96 11.90
CA LYS A 32 6.79 -22.30 11.87
C LYS A 32 5.80 -23.40 11.51
N LYS A 33 5.09 -23.91 12.52
CA LYS A 33 3.97 -24.84 12.37
C LYS A 33 3.10 -24.39 11.19
N GLY A 34 2.99 -25.22 10.15
CA GLY A 34 2.03 -25.02 9.05
C GLY A 34 2.57 -24.56 7.69
N CYS A 35 3.89 -24.46 7.46
CA CYS A 35 4.44 -24.29 6.10
C CYS A 35 4.76 -25.64 5.45
N LEU A 36 4.42 -25.81 4.17
CA LEU A 36 4.86 -26.94 3.36
C LEU A 36 6.38 -26.83 3.09
N ILE A 37 7.18 -27.67 3.76
CA ILE A 37 8.62 -27.78 3.52
C ILE A 37 8.92 -29.18 2.96
N LEU A 38 8.98 -29.29 1.63
CA LEU A 38 9.41 -30.51 0.97
C LEU A 38 10.93 -30.47 0.76
N SER A 39 11.65 -31.40 1.40
CA SER A 39 13.09 -31.56 1.19
C SER A 39 13.38 -32.18 -0.17
N LYS A 40 14.48 -31.76 -0.81
CA LYS A 40 14.87 -32.22 -2.17
C LYS A 40 14.87 -33.74 -2.34
N CYS A 41 15.30 -34.48 -1.32
CA CYS A 41 15.34 -35.96 -1.32
C CYS A 41 13.97 -36.64 -1.35
N LYS A 42 12.89 -35.91 -1.05
CA LYS A 42 11.51 -36.43 -1.09
C LYS A 42 10.85 -36.14 -2.44
N CYS A 43 11.55 -35.53 -3.39
CA CYS A 43 11.00 -35.13 -4.67
C CYS A 43 11.69 -35.91 -5.80
N ASP A 44 10.91 -36.29 -6.81
CA ASP A 44 11.45 -36.86 -8.04
C ASP A 44 12.24 -35.78 -8.79
N TYR A 45 13.38 -36.15 -9.35
CA TYR A 45 14.21 -35.25 -10.14
C TYR A 45 14.87 -36.00 -11.31
N THR A 46 14.68 -35.49 -12.52
CA THR A 46 15.45 -35.86 -13.70
C THR A 46 16.17 -34.61 -14.25
N PRO A 47 17.51 -34.63 -14.41
CA PRO A 47 18.24 -33.52 -14.99
C PRO A 47 17.71 -33.11 -16.38
N MET A 48 17.71 -31.81 -16.67
CA MET A 48 17.28 -31.21 -17.94
C MET A 48 15.77 -31.28 -18.26
N TYR A 49 14.92 -31.81 -17.36
CA TYR A 49 13.46 -31.83 -17.51
C TYR A 49 12.80 -30.96 -16.43
N CYS A 50 13.18 -29.68 -16.38
CA CYS A 50 12.78 -28.75 -15.31
C CYS A 50 11.26 -28.61 -15.17
N GLU A 51 10.55 -28.54 -16.29
CA GLU A 51 9.10 -28.46 -16.40
C GLU A 51 8.41 -29.72 -15.84
N GLU A 52 8.85 -30.92 -16.21
CA GLU A 52 8.25 -32.16 -15.70
C GLU A 52 8.56 -32.36 -14.20
N ASN A 53 9.73 -31.93 -13.73
CA ASN A 53 10.09 -31.95 -12.31
C ASN A 53 9.16 -31.05 -11.49
N ILE A 54 8.87 -29.84 -11.99
CA ILE A 54 7.93 -28.92 -11.34
C ILE A 54 6.49 -29.46 -11.41
N TRP A 55 6.08 -30.05 -12.52
CA TRP A 55 4.74 -30.66 -12.64
C TRP A 55 4.54 -31.76 -11.59
N LYS A 56 5.52 -32.64 -11.42
CA LYS A 56 5.49 -33.69 -10.39
C LYS A 56 5.41 -33.12 -8.98
N LEU A 57 6.15 -32.04 -8.72
CA LEU A 57 6.10 -31.33 -7.45
C LEU A 57 4.69 -30.77 -7.18
N CYS A 58 4.10 -30.05 -8.15
CA CYS A 58 2.72 -29.57 -8.05
C CYS A 58 1.74 -30.74 -7.84
N ASN A 59 1.89 -31.84 -8.59
CA ASN A 59 1.01 -33.00 -8.51
C ASN A 59 1.06 -33.64 -7.12
N LYS A 60 2.25 -33.69 -6.52
CA LYS A 60 2.44 -34.17 -5.16
C LYS A 60 1.78 -33.27 -4.11
N ILE A 61 1.77 -31.96 -4.35
CA ILE A 61 1.16 -30.95 -3.45
C ILE A 61 -0.36 -30.90 -3.62
N SER A 62 -0.89 -31.34 -4.77
CA SER A 62 -2.33 -31.31 -5.09
C SER A 62 -3.24 -32.03 -4.09
N ALA A 63 -2.68 -32.92 -3.25
CA ALA A 63 -3.40 -33.53 -2.13
C ALA A 63 -3.94 -32.51 -1.11
N SER A 64 -3.40 -31.28 -1.08
CA SER A 64 -3.93 -30.14 -0.33
C SER A 64 -4.16 -28.96 -1.26
N LEU A 65 -5.43 -28.68 -1.57
CA LEU A 65 -5.80 -27.55 -2.43
C LEU A 65 -5.39 -26.21 -1.82
N GLU A 66 -5.40 -26.10 -0.49
CA GLU A 66 -4.92 -24.91 0.23
C GLU A 66 -3.43 -24.66 -0.01
N GLU A 67 -2.61 -25.70 0.06
CA GLU A 67 -1.17 -25.58 -0.22
C GLU A 67 -0.89 -25.36 -1.70
N LEU A 68 -1.67 -25.97 -2.59
CA LEU A 68 -1.55 -25.78 -4.04
C LEU A 68 -1.89 -24.35 -4.46
N ASN A 69 -2.88 -23.72 -3.83
CA ASN A 69 -3.26 -22.32 -4.08
C ASN A 69 -2.20 -21.33 -3.60
N CYS A 70 -1.28 -21.75 -2.73
CA CYS A 70 -0.10 -20.98 -2.34
C CYS A 70 1.07 -21.14 -3.31
N CYS A 71 0.94 -21.98 -4.35
CA CYS A 71 2.00 -22.27 -5.32
C CYS A 71 1.76 -21.61 -6.69
N SER A 72 2.84 -21.21 -7.34
CA SER A 72 2.84 -20.74 -8.74
C SER A 72 4.05 -21.29 -9.49
N VAL A 73 3.92 -21.52 -10.78
CA VAL A 73 5.00 -22.00 -11.65
C VAL A 73 5.51 -20.84 -12.49
N VAL A 74 6.83 -20.68 -12.57
CA VAL A 74 7.49 -19.59 -13.29
C VAL A 74 8.35 -20.16 -14.42
N PHE A 75 8.00 -19.80 -15.64
CA PHE A 75 8.81 -20.02 -16.83
C PHE A 75 9.75 -18.84 -17.06
N ILE A 76 11.00 -19.13 -17.36
CA ILE A 76 12.06 -18.16 -17.58
C ILE A 76 12.62 -18.41 -18.97
N SER A 77 12.38 -17.51 -19.92
CA SER A 77 12.86 -17.66 -21.30
C SER A 77 13.14 -16.29 -21.93
N ASN A 78 13.51 -16.26 -23.20
CA ASN A 78 13.50 -15.05 -24.02
C ASN A 78 13.34 -15.39 -25.50
N LYS A 79 13.16 -14.36 -26.33
CA LYS A 79 12.97 -14.52 -27.79
C LYS A 79 14.11 -15.31 -28.45
N ASN A 80 15.32 -15.20 -27.92
CA ASN A 80 16.51 -15.82 -28.49
C ASN A 80 16.84 -17.19 -27.89
N ARG A 81 16.08 -17.66 -26.89
CA ARG A 81 16.37 -18.90 -26.13
C ARG A 81 17.79 -18.90 -25.54
N MET A 82 18.16 -17.79 -24.90
CA MET A 82 19.47 -17.59 -24.29
C MET A 82 19.33 -16.96 -22.90
N VAL A 83 19.04 -17.78 -21.90
CA VAL A 83 18.79 -17.37 -20.52
C VAL A 83 19.98 -17.73 -19.63
N PRO A 84 20.84 -16.76 -19.26
CA PRO A 84 21.92 -17.04 -18.33
C PRO A 84 21.41 -17.14 -16.89
N LEU A 85 21.71 -18.26 -16.24
CA LEU A 85 21.39 -18.58 -14.85
C LEU A 85 22.66 -19.03 -14.11
N TRP A 86 22.97 -18.35 -13.01
CA TRP A 86 24.07 -18.68 -12.10
C TRP A 86 23.64 -19.68 -11.06
N LYS A 87 24.63 -20.27 -10.37
CA LYS A 87 24.40 -21.27 -9.31
C LYS A 87 23.60 -22.48 -9.77
N GLN A 88 23.70 -22.83 -11.04
CA GLN A 88 23.05 -24.01 -11.62
C GLN A 88 24.02 -25.19 -11.68
N ARG A 89 23.52 -26.41 -11.42
CA ARG A 89 24.33 -27.64 -11.40
C ARG A 89 24.96 -27.98 -12.74
N ALA A 90 24.33 -27.57 -13.84
CA ALA A 90 24.79 -27.85 -15.20
C ALA A 90 25.93 -26.90 -15.67
N ALA A 91 26.45 -26.01 -14.80
CA ALA A 91 27.52 -25.09 -15.17
C ALA A 91 28.79 -25.86 -15.57
N ALA A 92 29.29 -25.59 -16.78
CA ALA A 92 30.50 -26.23 -17.29
C ALA A 92 31.73 -25.85 -16.44
N VAL A 93 32.73 -26.74 -16.39
CA VAL A 93 33.98 -26.50 -15.65
C VAL A 93 34.62 -25.18 -16.11
N GLY A 94 34.81 -24.24 -15.19
CA GLY A 94 35.35 -22.90 -15.47
C GLY A 94 34.33 -21.82 -15.84
N ARG A 95 33.03 -22.15 -15.88
CA ARG A 95 31.92 -21.16 -15.99
C ARG A 95 31.10 -21.15 -14.70
N ASP A 96 30.65 -19.97 -14.30
CA ASP A 96 29.83 -19.75 -13.11
C ASP A 96 28.32 -19.73 -13.39
N HIS A 97 27.93 -19.86 -14.66
CA HIS A 97 26.55 -19.83 -15.14
C HIS A 97 26.30 -20.82 -16.30
N VAL A 98 25.01 -21.13 -16.50
CA VAL A 98 24.48 -21.92 -17.61
C VAL A 98 23.63 -21.01 -18.48
N ILE A 99 23.63 -21.22 -19.79
CA ILE A 99 22.71 -20.55 -20.71
C ILE A 99 21.67 -21.58 -21.14
N TRP A 100 20.45 -21.40 -20.64
CA TRP A 100 19.31 -22.25 -20.96
C TRP A 100 18.49 -21.67 -22.11
N ASP A 101 17.79 -22.51 -22.86
CA ASP A 101 16.75 -22.06 -23.79
C ASP A 101 15.53 -21.53 -23.04
N TYR A 102 15.13 -22.25 -21.99
CA TYR A 102 14.24 -21.79 -20.94
C TYR A 102 14.51 -22.57 -19.64
N HIS A 103 13.96 -22.07 -18.53
CA HIS A 103 14.02 -22.75 -17.23
C HIS A 103 12.67 -22.65 -16.52
N VAL A 104 12.35 -23.62 -15.67
CA VAL A 104 11.09 -23.65 -14.92
C VAL A 104 11.36 -23.86 -13.44
N ILE A 105 10.74 -23.00 -12.62
CA ILE A 105 10.81 -23.07 -11.17
C ILE A 105 9.41 -23.00 -10.57
N MET A 106 9.24 -23.44 -9.33
CA MET A 106 8.00 -23.23 -8.57
C MET A 106 8.24 -22.27 -7.42
N LEU A 107 7.29 -21.36 -7.23
CA LEU A 107 7.22 -20.43 -6.14
C LEU A 107 6.15 -20.89 -5.15
N TYR A 108 6.44 -20.79 -3.86
CA TYR A 108 5.49 -21.00 -2.78
C TYR A 108 5.43 -19.75 -1.91
N SER A 109 4.23 -19.21 -1.69
CA SER A 109 3.99 -18.02 -0.87
C SER A 109 2.90 -18.27 0.16
N LYS A 110 3.27 -18.28 1.45
CA LYS A 110 2.33 -18.42 2.57
C LYS A 110 2.81 -17.59 3.76
N TRP A 111 1.90 -16.82 4.36
CA TRP A 111 2.14 -16.00 5.57
C TRP A 111 3.39 -15.09 5.49
N GLY A 112 3.59 -14.45 4.33
CA GLY A 112 4.70 -13.52 4.10
C GLY A 112 6.08 -14.16 3.93
N SER A 113 6.18 -15.50 3.86
CA SER A 113 7.40 -16.22 3.48
C SER A 113 7.28 -16.68 2.04
N VAL A 114 8.33 -16.45 1.23
CA VAL A 114 8.37 -16.85 -0.18
C VAL A 114 9.55 -17.77 -0.42
N LEU A 115 9.26 -18.97 -0.91
CA LEU A 115 10.24 -20.02 -1.16
C LEU A 115 10.28 -20.37 -2.66
N ILE A 116 11.48 -20.61 -3.17
CA ILE A 116 11.73 -21.06 -4.54
C ILE A 116 12.16 -22.51 -4.54
N TYR A 117 11.42 -23.31 -5.28
CA TYR A 117 11.72 -24.67 -5.62
C TYR A 117 12.31 -24.68 -7.04
N ASP A 118 13.63 -24.62 -7.10
CA ASP A 118 14.41 -24.87 -8.31
C ASP A 118 15.20 -26.15 -8.11
N PHE A 119 14.91 -27.19 -8.87
CA PHE A 119 15.67 -28.42 -8.75
C PHE A 119 17.12 -28.21 -9.18
N ASP A 120 17.40 -27.42 -10.21
CA ASP A 120 18.72 -27.33 -10.82
C ASP A 120 19.69 -26.40 -10.09
N THR A 121 19.22 -25.69 -9.07
CA THR A 121 20.06 -24.86 -8.20
C THR A 121 21.07 -25.65 -7.35
N THR A 122 22.20 -24.99 -7.11
CA THR A 122 23.22 -25.34 -6.11
C THR A 122 22.99 -24.64 -4.76
N LEU A 123 22.01 -23.75 -4.68
CA LEU A 123 21.58 -23.09 -3.44
C LEU A 123 20.78 -24.07 -2.56
N THR A 124 20.38 -23.59 -1.38
CA THR A 124 19.49 -24.35 -0.49
C THR A 124 18.18 -24.71 -1.17
N PHE A 125 17.59 -25.87 -0.85
CA PHE A 125 16.33 -26.32 -1.44
C PHE A 125 15.30 -26.70 -0.36
N PRO A 126 14.10 -26.09 -0.35
CA PRO A 126 13.75 -24.88 -1.11
C PRO A 126 14.66 -23.70 -0.74
N CYS A 127 14.84 -22.77 -1.66
CA CYS A 127 15.63 -21.56 -1.44
C CYS A 127 14.74 -20.43 -0.96
N ASP A 128 15.25 -19.57 -0.10
CA ASP A 128 14.62 -18.26 0.10
C ASP A 128 14.62 -17.49 -1.23
N ALA A 129 13.50 -16.84 -1.56
CA ALA A 129 13.32 -16.18 -2.84
C ALA A 129 14.31 -15.03 -3.08
N GLU A 130 14.67 -14.28 -2.04
CA GLU A 130 15.62 -13.17 -2.14
C GLU A 130 17.03 -13.69 -2.48
N ILE A 131 17.47 -14.71 -1.75
CA ILE A 131 18.75 -15.37 -1.98
C ILE A 131 18.80 -15.97 -3.38
N TYR A 132 17.75 -16.69 -3.78
CA TYR A 132 17.66 -17.31 -5.09
C TYR A 132 17.76 -16.27 -6.21
N TRP A 133 17.06 -15.14 -6.06
CA TRP A 133 17.01 -14.12 -7.09
C TRP A 133 18.36 -13.46 -7.31
N ILE A 134 19.03 -13.06 -6.22
CA ILE A 134 20.35 -12.41 -6.27
C ILE A 134 21.38 -13.37 -6.86
N GLU A 135 21.47 -14.58 -6.33
CA GLU A 135 22.55 -15.50 -6.66
C GLU A 135 22.36 -16.20 -8.01
N THR A 136 21.11 -16.49 -8.40
CA THR A 136 20.80 -17.17 -9.67
C THR A 136 20.68 -16.18 -10.83
N PHE A 137 20.04 -15.02 -10.64
CA PHE A 137 19.84 -14.08 -11.72
C PHE A 137 20.93 -13.00 -11.78
N ARG A 138 21.78 -12.84 -10.75
CA ARG A 138 22.88 -11.87 -10.77
C ARG A 138 22.45 -10.52 -11.36
N PRO A 139 21.40 -9.90 -10.80
CA PRO A 139 20.77 -8.71 -11.38
C PRO A 139 21.73 -7.54 -11.59
N GLU A 140 22.85 -7.53 -10.88
CA GLU A 140 23.91 -6.56 -11.04
C GLU A 140 24.60 -6.58 -12.39
N LEU A 141 24.49 -7.69 -13.12
CA LEU A 141 25.10 -7.86 -14.42
C LEU A 141 24.21 -7.21 -15.47
N ASN A 142 24.76 -6.24 -16.19
CA ASN A 142 24.10 -5.67 -17.35
C ASN A 142 24.20 -6.64 -18.52
N LEU A 143 23.18 -7.47 -18.67
CA LEU A 143 23.10 -8.45 -19.75
C LEU A 143 22.85 -7.74 -21.09
N ASP A 144 23.56 -8.20 -22.12
CA ASP A 144 23.27 -7.81 -23.50
C ASP A 144 21.79 -8.12 -23.83
N ALA A 145 21.19 -7.34 -24.74
CA ALA A 145 19.78 -7.44 -25.08
C ALA A 145 19.36 -8.86 -25.47
N ASN A 146 20.28 -9.64 -26.05
CA ASN A 146 20.02 -11.02 -26.46
C ASN A 146 19.84 -12.01 -25.30
N TYR A 147 20.33 -11.66 -24.11
CA TYR A 147 20.31 -12.49 -22.91
C TYR A 147 19.31 -12.01 -21.85
N ARG A 148 18.52 -10.97 -22.15
CA ARG A 148 17.48 -10.48 -21.24
C ARG A 148 16.49 -11.58 -20.95
N ARG A 149 16.07 -11.69 -19.70
CA ARG A 149 15.23 -12.79 -19.21
C ARG A 149 13.80 -12.30 -19.08
N CYS A 150 12.87 -13.09 -19.59
CA CYS A 150 11.44 -12.85 -19.50
C CYS A 150 10.85 -13.91 -18.58
N PHE A 151 9.96 -13.50 -17.69
CA PHE A 151 9.35 -14.36 -16.68
C PHE A 151 7.86 -14.48 -16.97
N ARG A 152 7.32 -15.69 -16.87
CA ARG A 152 5.90 -15.96 -17.02
C ARG A 152 5.43 -16.80 -15.86
N VAL A 153 4.43 -16.33 -15.14
CA VAL A 153 3.88 -16.97 -13.93
C VAL A 153 2.53 -17.60 -14.27
N ILE A 154 2.33 -18.84 -13.83
CA ILE A 154 1.12 -19.64 -14.05
C ILE A 154 0.71 -20.21 -12.68
N SER A 155 -0.59 -20.25 -12.36
CA SER A 155 -1.02 -20.90 -11.11
C SER A 155 -0.66 -22.39 -11.13
N SER A 156 -0.30 -22.98 -10.00
CA SER A 156 0.03 -24.41 -9.97
C SER A 156 -1.16 -25.31 -10.35
N SER A 157 -2.39 -24.86 -10.09
CA SER A 157 -3.61 -25.55 -10.51
C SER A 157 -3.77 -25.56 -12.02
N ASP A 158 -3.64 -24.40 -12.69
CA ASP A 158 -3.71 -24.31 -14.16
C ASP A 158 -2.57 -25.09 -14.82
N TYR A 159 -1.38 -25.06 -14.20
CA TYR A 159 -0.24 -25.82 -14.67
C TYR A 159 -0.50 -27.33 -14.64
N LEU A 160 -1.11 -27.85 -13.57
CA LEU A 160 -1.47 -29.28 -13.51
C LEU A 160 -2.54 -29.66 -14.53
N GLN A 161 -3.51 -28.78 -14.74
CA GLN A 161 -4.64 -29.06 -15.61
C GLN A 161 -4.27 -29.03 -17.10
N HIS A 162 -3.35 -28.12 -17.49
CA HIS A 162 -3.16 -27.78 -18.91
C HIS A 162 -1.75 -28.06 -19.45
N PHE A 163 -0.79 -28.41 -18.60
CA PHE A 163 0.58 -28.67 -19.07
C PHE A 163 0.68 -30.00 -19.83
N SER A 164 1.28 -29.96 -21.01
CA SER A 164 1.68 -31.13 -21.78
C SER A 164 3.13 -31.01 -22.24
N SER A 165 3.90 -32.09 -22.13
CA SER A 165 5.28 -32.18 -22.61
C SER A 165 5.35 -33.24 -23.70
N ASP A 166 5.76 -32.85 -24.91
CA ASP A 166 6.09 -33.79 -25.99
C ASP A 166 7.60 -34.06 -26.09
N ARG A 167 8.40 -33.47 -25.16
CA ARG A 167 9.87 -33.56 -25.07
C ARG A 167 10.61 -33.17 -26.36
N SER A 168 9.93 -32.53 -27.32
CA SER A 168 10.49 -32.21 -28.63
C SER A 168 11.68 -31.25 -28.56
N HIS A 169 11.70 -30.34 -27.58
CA HIS A 169 12.81 -29.40 -27.35
C HIS A 169 14.12 -30.08 -26.92
N MET A 170 14.04 -31.34 -26.44
CA MET A 170 15.18 -32.15 -26.03
C MET A 170 15.78 -32.98 -27.17
N LEU A 171 15.19 -32.94 -28.37
CA LEU A 171 15.74 -33.60 -29.55
C LEU A 171 16.85 -32.74 -30.18
N GLU A 172 17.96 -33.39 -30.52
CA GLU A 172 19.00 -32.86 -31.38
C GLU A 172 18.62 -33.02 -32.86
N THR A 173 19.37 -32.37 -33.75
CA THR A 173 19.10 -32.38 -35.20
C THR A 173 19.25 -33.77 -35.84
N ASP A 174 19.95 -34.68 -35.17
CA ASP A 174 20.13 -36.08 -35.58
C ASP A 174 19.03 -37.02 -35.02
N GLY A 175 18.08 -36.50 -34.24
CA GLY A 175 17.00 -37.26 -33.61
C GLY A 175 17.35 -37.88 -32.26
N ASN A 176 18.56 -37.69 -31.73
CA ASN A 176 18.95 -38.15 -30.40
C ASN A 176 18.48 -37.17 -29.31
N TYR A 177 18.26 -37.65 -28.09
CA TYR A 177 17.92 -36.79 -26.96
C TYR A 177 19.17 -36.20 -26.30
N LYS A 178 19.14 -34.90 -25.99
CA LYS A 178 20.21 -34.17 -25.26
C LYS A 178 20.51 -34.75 -23.87
N ALA A 179 19.57 -35.49 -23.28
CA ALA A 179 19.71 -36.16 -21.99
C ALA A 179 18.91 -37.48 -21.97
N PRO A 180 19.27 -38.45 -21.11
CA PRO A 180 18.50 -39.67 -20.96
C PRO A 180 17.04 -39.39 -20.61
N LEU A 181 16.13 -40.09 -21.30
CA LEU A 181 14.70 -39.95 -21.04
C LEU A 181 14.36 -40.33 -19.59
N PRO A 182 13.42 -39.60 -18.95
CA PRO A 182 12.89 -40.02 -17.67
C PRO A 182 12.24 -41.40 -17.75
N SER A 183 12.21 -42.14 -16.64
CA SER A 183 11.63 -43.49 -16.58
C SER A 183 10.10 -43.54 -16.70
N TRP A 184 9.44 -42.39 -16.93
CA TRP A 184 8.00 -42.24 -17.05
C TRP A 184 7.61 -41.69 -18.43
N PRO A 185 6.39 -41.98 -18.92
CA PRO A 185 5.91 -41.47 -20.20
C PRO A 185 5.82 -39.94 -20.19
N ALA A 186 5.78 -39.34 -21.38
CA ALA A 186 5.53 -37.92 -21.53
C ALA A 186 4.19 -37.51 -20.89
N ILE A 187 4.15 -36.32 -20.31
CA ILE A 187 2.93 -35.77 -19.68
C ILE A 187 2.00 -35.32 -20.81
N HIS A 188 0.89 -36.02 -20.99
CA HIS A 188 -0.09 -35.75 -22.05
C HIS A 188 -1.44 -35.34 -21.48
N ASP A 189 -1.92 -34.17 -21.90
CA ASP A 189 -3.34 -33.81 -21.87
C ASP A 189 -3.91 -34.05 -23.28
N PRO A 190 -5.02 -34.80 -23.46
CA PRO A 190 -5.67 -34.95 -24.76
C PRO A 190 -6.15 -33.64 -25.41
N GLY A 191 -6.11 -32.50 -24.70
CA GLY A 191 -6.68 -31.23 -25.17
C GLY A 191 -5.74 -30.16 -25.73
N PHE A 192 -4.45 -30.09 -25.39
CA PHE A 192 -3.66 -28.87 -25.67
C PHE A 192 -2.15 -29.14 -25.84
N LYS A 193 -1.50 -28.50 -26.82
CA LYS A 193 -0.03 -28.54 -27.04
C LYS A 193 0.66 -27.41 -26.26
N LEU A 194 1.88 -27.65 -25.76
CA LEU A 194 2.75 -26.66 -25.07
C LEU A 194 2.90 -25.33 -25.83
N ILE A 195 2.83 -25.36 -27.16
CA ILE A 195 2.87 -24.19 -28.05
C ILE A 195 1.64 -23.27 -27.90
N THR A 196 0.51 -23.75 -27.40
CA THR A 196 -0.72 -22.96 -27.25
C THR A 196 -0.81 -22.25 -25.89
N LEU A 197 0.03 -22.64 -24.92
CA LEU A 197 0.23 -21.90 -23.65
C LEU A 197 0.95 -20.55 -23.88
N LEU A 198 1.54 -20.33 -25.06
CA LEU A 198 2.08 -19.03 -25.48
C LEU A 198 0.99 -17.97 -25.72
N LEU A 199 -0.28 -18.36 -25.87
CA LEU A 199 -1.38 -17.49 -26.31
C LEU A 199 -2.58 -17.40 -25.35
N LEU A 200 -2.53 -18.04 -24.17
CA LEU A 200 -3.63 -17.98 -23.19
C LEU A 200 -3.51 -16.74 -22.29
N LYS A 201 -4.63 -16.00 -22.19
CA LYS A 201 -4.81 -14.74 -21.44
C LYS A 201 -4.48 -14.91 -19.95
N LEU A 202 -3.80 -13.90 -19.42
CA LEU A 202 -3.38 -13.72 -18.03
C LEU A 202 -4.59 -13.60 -17.07
N ASN A 203 -4.58 -14.34 -15.96
CA ASN A 203 -5.28 -13.93 -14.74
C ASN A 203 -4.27 -13.22 -13.83
N SER A 204 -4.53 -11.94 -13.58
CA SER A 204 -3.57 -10.90 -13.19
C SER A 204 -3.34 -10.75 -11.68
N GLU A 205 -4.12 -11.37 -10.79
CA GLU A 205 -4.05 -11.03 -9.35
C GLU A 205 -2.86 -11.64 -8.60
N MET A 206 -2.42 -12.85 -8.96
CA MET A 206 -1.33 -13.54 -8.26
C MET A 206 0.06 -13.06 -8.70
N ALA A 207 0.22 -12.70 -9.98
CA ALA A 207 1.42 -12.08 -10.51
C ALA A 207 1.64 -10.66 -9.95
N ILE A 208 0.55 -9.93 -9.69
CA ILE A 208 0.58 -8.64 -8.98
C ILE A 208 1.07 -8.84 -7.54
N SER A 209 0.60 -9.89 -6.83
CA SER A 209 1.07 -10.22 -5.46
C SER A 209 2.55 -10.61 -5.39
N PHE A 210 3.07 -11.29 -6.42
CA PHE A 210 4.50 -11.62 -6.52
C PHE A 210 5.37 -10.38 -6.72
N CYS A 211 4.95 -9.42 -7.56
CA CYS A 211 5.60 -8.11 -7.64
C CYS A 211 5.44 -7.34 -6.31
N TYR A 212 4.27 -7.40 -5.66
CA TYR A 212 3.94 -6.65 -4.45
C TYR A 212 4.81 -6.98 -3.25
N LEU A 213 5.20 -8.26 -3.05
CA LEU A 213 6.07 -8.65 -1.94
C LEU A 213 7.52 -8.13 -2.07
N PHE A 214 7.98 -7.84 -3.29
CA PHE A 214 9.29 -7.24 -3.55
C PHE A 214 9.26 -5.70 -3.67
N LEU A 215 8.09 -5.11 -3.95
CA LEU A 215 7.93 -3.66 -4.18
C LEU A 215 7.92 -2.80 -2.91
N VAL A 216 7.71 -3.35 -1.72
CA VAL A 216 7.56 -2.55 -0.48
C VAL A 216 8.90 -2.07 0.10
N GLY A 217 10.02 -2.46 -0.50
CA GLY A 217 11.35 -1.98 -0.11
C GLY A 217 12.03 -1.21 -1.23
N ARG A 218 11.89 0.13 -1.22
CA ARG A 218 12.79 1.11 -1.88
C ARG A 218 12.54 1.35 -3.37
N PHE A 219 11.67 2.32 -3.66
CA PHE A 219 11.63 3.01 -4.94
C PHE A 219 12.50 4.28 -4.90
N GLU A 220 13.73 4.20 -5.41
CA GLU A 220 14.46 5.38 -5.87
C GLU A 220 14.56 5.34 -7.40
N PHE A 221 13.85 6.20 -8.13
CA PHE A 221 14.02 6.30 -9.59
C PHE A 221 14.96 7.46 -9.93
N ARG A 222 16.22 7.17 -10.29
CA ARG A 222 17.03 8.10 -11.11
C ARG A 222 17.05 7.60 -12.56
N ARG A 223 16.36 8.25 -13.50
CA ARG A 223 16.91 8.63 -14.82
C ARG A 223 15.90 9.44 -15.65
N ALA A 224 16.40 10.59 -16.13
CA ALA A 224 16.00 11.40 -17.28
C ALA A 224 14.56 11.26 -17.81
N PHE A 225 13.77 12.31 -17.56
CA PHE A 225 12.46 12.57 -18.12
C PHE A 225 12.51 12.89 -19.63
N THR A 226 12.38 11.89 -20.50
CA THR A 226 12.01 12.14 -21.90
C THR A 226 11.16 11.01 -22.46
N THR A 227 9.86 11.26 -22.64
CA THR A 227 9.11 11.14 -23.91
C THR A 227 7.67 11.66 -23.72
N SER A 228 7.11 12.14 -24.81
CA SER A 228 5.97 13.07 -24.97
C SER A 228 4.69 12.75 -24.18
N LEU A 229 4.37 13.64 -23.24
CA LEU A 229 3.04 13.99 -22.76
C LEU A 229 2.91 15.54 -22.91
N PRO A 230 1.70 16.10 -23.03
CA PRO A 230 1.49 17.49 -23.43
C PRO A 230 2.26 18.46 -22.53
N ALA A 231 2.67 19.61 -23.10
CA ALA A 231 3.59 20.60 -22.52
C ALA A 231 3.53 20.68 -20.98
N LYS A 232 4.48 19.99 -20.34
CA LYS A 232 4.65 19.90 -18.89
C LYS A 232 4.80 21.30 -18.32
N ASN A 233 3.93 21.76 -17.43
CA ASN A 233 4.38 22.69 -16.41
C ASN A 233 3.54 22.63 -15.13
N ILE A 234 4.27 22.70 -14.03
CA ILE A 234 3.75 22.89 -12.68
C ILE A 234 2.89 24.16 -12.53
N LYS A 235 3.08 25.13 -13.43
CA LYS A 235 2.24 26.33 -13.52
C LYS A 235 0.77 25.97 -13.79
N GLN A 236 0.48 25.07 -14.72
CA GLN A 236 -0.91 24.70 -15.04
C GLN A 236 -1.58 23.96 -13.87
N PHE A 237 -0.82 23.15 -13.15
CA PHE A 237 -1.24 22.55 -11.89
C PHE A 237 -1.60 23.63 -10.85
N CYS A 238 -0.75 24.65 -10.66
CA CYS A 238 -1.03 25.76 -9.74
C CYS A 238 -2.28 26.56 -10.14
N ILE A 239 -2.47 26.82 -11.44
CA ILE A 239 -3.67 27.50 -11.96
C ILE A 239 -4.93 26.68 -11.66
N ASP A 240 -4.88 25.36 -11.88
CA ASP A 240 -6.01 24.48 -11.57
C ASP A 240 -6.32 24.48 -10.06
N LEU A 241 -5.31 24.40 -9.19
CA LEU A 241 -5.52 24.53 -7.73
C LEU A 241 -6.16 25.87 -7.35
N ALA A 242 -5.74 26.97 -7.98
CA ALA A 242 -6.34 28.29 -7.75
C ALA A 242 -7.82 28.32 -8.16
N LYS A 243 -8.17 27.78 -9.33
CA LYS A 243 -9.58 27.69 -9.80
C LYS A 243 -10.47 26.84 -8.89
N ARG A 244 -9.89 25.89 -8.15
CA ARG A 244 -10.58 25.02 -7.18
C ARG A 244 -10.67 25.61 -5.77
N ASN A 245 -10.09 26.79 -5.54
CA ASN A 245 -9.93 27.37 -4.20
C ASN A 245 -9.15 26.43 -3.26
N LEU A 246 -8.11 25.76 -3.77
CA LEU A 246 -7.26 24.83 -3.03
C LEU A 246 -5.97 25.47 -2.50
N ILE A 247 -5.75 26.77 -2.74
CA ILE A 247 -4.58 27.50 -2.23
C ILE A 247 -5.01 28.29 -1.00
N SER A 248 -4.71 27.77 0.19
CA SER A 248 -4.92 28.47 1.47
C SER A 248 -3.80 29.47 1.75
N SER A 249 -2.57 29.07 1.45
CA SER A 249 -1.37 29.89 1.52
C SER A 249 -0.30 29.29 0.61
N SER A 250 0.77 30.05 0.34
CA SER A 250 1.89 29.58 -0.47
C SER A 250 3.20 30.16 0.03
N HIS A 251 4.30 29.52 -0.35
CA HIS A 251 5.62 30.11 -0.31
C HIS A 251 6.26 30.11 -1.71
N PRO A 252 6.80 31.23 -2.21
CA PRO A 252 6.64 32.59 -1.68
C PRO A 252 5.17 33.02 -1.53
N SER A 253 4.90 34.00 -0.67
CA SER A 253 3.53 34.45 -0.37
C SER A 253 2.80 35.06 -1.58
N ASP A 254 3.56 35.54 -2.56
CA ASP A 254 3.09 36.16 -3.80
C ASP A 254 3.14 35.19 -4.99
N LEU A 255 3.17 33.87 -4.75
CA LEU A 255 3.30 32.84 -5.80
C LEU A 255 2.29 33.01 -6.96
N SER A 256 1.09 33.52 -6.67
CA SER A 256 0.01 33.73 -7.63
C SER A 256 0.00 35.10 -8.33
N SER A 257 0.85 36.06 -7.92
CA SER A 257 0.78 37.47 -8.34
C SER A 257 0.99 37.67 -9.85
N ASP A 258 1.82 36.82 -10.47
CA ASP A 258 2.18 36.86 -11.89
C ASP A 258 1.73 35.60 -12.65
N ASP A 259 0.50 35.13 -12.40
CA ASP A 259 -0.03 33.91 -13.04
C ASP A 259 0.96 32.73 -12.91
N PHE A 260 1.49 32.55 -11.69
CA PHE A 260 2.43 31.49 -11.35
C PHE A 260 3.70 31.46 -12.24
N LYS A 261 4.14 32.61 -12.75
CA LYS A 261 5.36 32.71 -13.57
C LYS A 261 6.60 32.21 -12.82
N ALA A 262 6.69 32.47 -11.51
CA ALA A 262 7.80 32.04 -10.67
C ALA A 262 8.04 30.52 -10.68
N VAL A 263 6.98 29.72 -10.83
CA VAL A 263 7.10 28.25 -10.86
C VAL A 263 7.34 27.71 -12.27
N SER A 264 7.24 28.53 -13.30
CA SER A 264 7.37 28.09 -14.70
C SER A 264 8.77 27.58 -15.03
N THR A 265 9.78 28.00 -14.26
CA THR A 265 11.18 27.55 -14.38
C THR A 265 11.50 26.36 -13.48
N LEU A 266 10.59 25.98 -12.59
CA LEU A 266 10.81 24.85 -11.68
C LEU A 266 10.59 23.52 -12.43
N PRO A 267 11.32 22.47 -12.03
CA PRO A 267 11.03 21.13 -12.50
C PRO A 267 9.60 20.72 -12.13
N SER A 268 8.93 19.98 -13.03
CA SER A 268 7.58 19.45 -12.80
C SER A 268 7.58 18.23 -11.88
N VAL A 269 8.11 18.38 -10.67
CA VAL A 269 8.14 17.34 -9.63
C VAL A 269 7.57 17.92 -8.34
N VAL A 270 6.47 17.34 -7.88
CA VAL A 270 5.71 17.76 -6.69
C VAL A 270 5.83 16.68 -5.64
N TYR A 271 6.07 17.03 -4.38
CA TYR A 271 6.01 16.07 -3.28
C TYR A 271 5.05 16.47 -2.16
N ALA A 272 4.61 15.47 -1.41
CA ALA A 272 3.95 15.65 -0.12
C ALA A 272 4.43 14.58 0.89
N GLY A 273 4.49 14.96 2.17
CA GLY A 273 4.91 14.09 3.26
C GLY A 273 3.75 13.37 3.95
N PHE A 274 3.97 12.14 4.39
CA PHE A 274 3.02 11.29 5.13
C PHE A 274 3.73 10.62 6.30
N ASP A 275 3.45 11.08 7.52
CA ASP A 275 4.03 10.47 8.72
C ASP A 275 3.24 9.23 9.16
N PRO A 276 3.88 8.05 9.31
CA PRO A 276 3.26 6.77 9.68
C PRO A 276 2.86 6.67 11.16
N THR A 277 2.09 7.64 11.65
CA THR A 277 1.60 7.72 13.04
C THR A 277 0.45 6.76 13.36
N ALA A 278 -0.13 6.12 12.34
CA ALA A 278 -1.14 5.09 12.46
C ALA A 278 -0.97 4.08 11.32
N ASP A 279 -1.61 2.91 11.45
CA ASP A 279 -1.47 1.81 10.50
C ASP A 279 -2.34 1.95 9.22
N SER A 280 -3.03 3.09 9.06
CA SER A 280 -3.78 3.47 7.87
C SER A 280 -3.88 4.99 7.75
N LEU A 281 -3.96 5.49 6.52
CA LEU A 281 -4.38 6.85 6.21
C LEU A 281 -5.90 7.02 6.40
N HIS A 282 -6.34 8.28 6.40
CA HIS A 282 -7.73 8.69 6.60
C HIS A 282 -8.07 9.83 5.65
N ILE A 283 -9.34 10.26 5.59
CA ILE A 283 -9.83 11.29 4.68
C ILE A 283 -9.03 12.60 4.66
N GLY A 284 -8.45 13.03 5.80
CA GLY A 284 -7.55 14.19 5.83
C GLY A 284 -6.31 14.05 4.93
N HIS A 285 -5.75 12.85 4.79
CA HIS A 285 -4.63 12.56 3.89
C HIS A 285 -5.08 12.41 2.44
N LEU A 286 -6.34 12.01 2.22
CA LEU A 286 -6.90 11.85 0.88
C LEU A 286 -6.87 13.17 0.10
N LEU A 287 -7.09 14.32 0.74
CA LEU A 287 -7.01 15.62 0.06
C LEU A 287 -5.61 15.88 -0.52
N VAL A 288 -4.57 15.58 0.23
CA VAL A 288 -3.18 15.73 -0.21
C VAL A 288 -2.89 14.75 -1.36
N LEU A 289 -3.34 13.50 -1.23
CA LEU A 289 -3.13 12.46 -2.24
C LEU A 289 -3.86 12.74 -3.56
N THR A 290 -5.12 13.14 -3.50
CA THR A 290 -5.87 13.57 -4.68
C THR A 290 -5.11 14.68 -5.41
N ASN A 291 -4.52 15.63 -4.69
CA ASN A 291 -3.77 16.71 -5.35
C ASN A 291 -2.39 16.30 -5.87
N LEU A 292 -1.78 15.23 -5.33
CA LEU A 292 -0.65 14.56 -5.98
C LEU A 292 -1.08 13.89 -7.29
N PHE A 293 -2.20 13.16 -7.31
CA PHE A 293 -2.73 12.56 -8.54
C PHE A 293 -3.14 13.62 -9.56
N ARG A 294 -3.68 14.74 -9.09
CA ARG A 294 -3.96 15.91 -9.92
C ARG A 294 -2.70 16.48 -10.57
N ALA A 295 -1.60 16.56 -9.83
CA ALA A 295 -0.32 16.99 -10.41
C ALA A 295 0.12 16.05 -11.55
N ILE A 296 -0.12 14.73 -11.42
CA ILE A 296 0.14 13.74 -12.48
C ILE A 296 -0.72 14.03 -13.72
N LEU A 297 -2.01 14.35 -13.56
CA LEU A 297 -2.89 14.73 -14.67
C LEU A 297 -2.41 15.99 -15.41
N HIS A 298 -1.67 16.87 -14.74
CA HIS A 298 -1.01 18.04 -15.34
C HIS A 298 0.44 17.76 -15.81
N GLY A 299 0.83 16.50 -15.94
CA GLY A 299 2.13 16.09 -16.46
C GLY A 299 3.31 16.28 -15.50
N CYS A 300 3.03 16.47 -14.21
CA CYS A 300 4.05 16.46 -13.16
C CYS A 300 4.36 15.03 -12.70
N HIS A 301 5.55 14.84 -12.14
CA HIS A 301 5.87 13.66 -11.34
C HIS A 301 5.48 13.93 -9.89
N ALA A 302 4.75 13.02 -9.26
CA ALA A 302 4.34 13.13 -7.87
C ALA A 302 5.15 12.18 -6.97
N ILE A 303 5.62 12.70 -5.83
CA ILE A 303 6.36 11.93 -4.82
C ILE A 303 5.56 11.93 -3.52
N ALA A 304 5.18 10.74 -3.05
CA ALA A 304 4.68 10.53 -1.70
C ALA A 304 5.87 10.16 -0.79
N LEU A 305 6.30 11.10 0.06
CA LEU A 305 7.38 10.88 1.01
C LEU A 305 6.81 10.31 2.31
N ILE A 306 7.17 9.07 2.64
CA ILE A 306 6.87 8.45 3.92
C ILE A 306 7.89 8.92 4.95
N GLY A 307 7.37 9.48 6.04
CA GLY A 307 8.14 10.00 7.15
C GLY A 307 8.61 8.93 8.14
N GLY A 308 9.28 7.87 7.68
CA GLY A 308 9.73 6.80 8.57
C GLY A 308 10.62 7.31 9.70
N ALA A 309 11.58 8.19 9.41
CA ALA A 309 12.44 8.82 10.42
C ALA A 309 11.73 9.90 11.22
N THR A 310 10.94 10.75 10.55
CA THR A 310 10.19 11.85 11.18
C THR A 310 9.11 11.34 12.14
N ALA A 311 8.58 10.13 11.93
CA ALA A 311 7.65 9.49 12.86
C ALA A 311 8.26 9.19 14.24
N HIS A 312 9.57 8.91 14.32
CA HIS A 312 10.26 8.74 15.62
C HIS A 312 10.43 10.08 16.36
N VAL A 313 10.41 11.20 15.63
CA VAL A 313 10.55 12.56 16.19
C VAL A 313 9.18 13.13 16.60
N GLY A 314 8.19 12.99 15.71
CA GLY A 314 6.81 13.47 15.87
C GLY A 314 6.60 14.92 15.43
N ASP A 315 5.67 15.14 14.49
CA ASP A 315 5.28 16.49 14.05
C ASP A 315 4.40 17.21 15.11
N PRO A 316 4.85 18.36 15.65
CA PRO A 316 4.07 19.16 16.60
C PRO A 316 2.93 19.99 15.97
N SER A 317 2.81 20.05 14.64
CA SER A 317 1.90 20.96 13.92
C SER A 317 0.42 20.69 14.21
N GLY A 318 -0.27 21.70 14.76
CA GLY A 318 -1.70 21.59 15.07
C GLY A 318 -2.02 20.69 16.28
N HIS A 319 -1.04 20.42 17.13
CA HIS A 319 -1.18 19.71 18.41
C HIS A 319 -0.89 20.63 19.60
N ILE A 320 -1.63 20.43 20.69
CA ILE A 320 -1.54 21.24 21.93
C ILE A 320 -0.70 20.51 22.99
N THR A 321 -0.56 19.19 22.87
CA THR A 321 0.20 18.31 23.78
C THR A 321 1.30 17.59 23.01
N ASP A 322 2.30 17.10 23.74
CA ASP A 322 3.35 16.24 23.18
C ASP A 322 2.76 15.01 22.48
N ARG A 323 3.46 14.55 21.43
CA ARG A 323 3.14 13.28 20.75
C ARG A 323 3.49 12.10 21.65
N VAL A 324 2.63 11.07 21.61
CA VAL A 324 2.97 9.76 22.18
C VAL A 324 3.98 9.10 21.26
N ILE A 325 5.10 8.63 21.82
CA ILE A 325 6.14 7.92 21.07
C ILE A 325 5.59 6.56 20.65
N VAL A 326 5.62 6.31 19.34
CA VAL A 326 5.24 5.02 18.76
C VAL A 326 6.48 4.10 18.76
N PRO A 327 6.37 2.83 19.20
CA PRO A 327 7.49 1.90 19.15
C PRO A 327 8.02 1.67 17.73
N ASP A 328 9.34 1.49 17.58
CA ASP A 328 10.00 1.33 16.25
C ASP A 328 9.36 0.23 15.38
N HIS A 329 9.05 -0.92 15.98
CA HIS A 329 8.43 -2.03 15.26
C HIS A 329 7.02 -1.70 14.73
N GLU A 330 6.30 -0.81 15.41
CA GLU A 330 4.98 -0.35 14.99
C GLU A 330 5.12 0.71 13.88
N ILE A 331 6.11 1.61 13.97
CA ILE A 331 6.45 2.54 12.89
C ILE A 331 6.80 1.76 11.61
N ASP A 332 7.65 0.73 11.70
CA ASP A 332 8.01 -0.12 10.56
C ASP A 332 6.79 -0.83 9.93
N GLN A 333 5.84 -1.29 10.76
CA GLN A 333 4.60 -1.88 10.26
C GLN A 333 3.70 -0.85 9.60
N ASN A 334 3.58 0.36 10.19
CA ASN A 334 2.78 1.45 9.66
C ASN A 334 3.35 1.96 8.33
N VAL A 335 4.68 2.09 8.21
CA VAL A 335 5.38 2.39 6.95
C VAL A 335 4.96 1.40 5.87
N LYS A 336 5.04 0.09 6.14
CA LYS A 336 4.67 -0.95 5.17
C LYS A 336 3.20 -0.84 4.75
N LYS A 337 2.29 -0.70 5.72
CA LYS A 337 0.84 -0.60 5.46
C LYS A 337 0.48 0.66 4.68
N ILE A 338 1.06 1.80 5.03
CA ILE A 338 0.84 3.07 4.31
C ILE A 338 1.43 3.00 2.90
N SER A 339 2.63 2.44 2.71
CA SER A 339 3.20 2.21 1.37
C SER A 339 2.26 1.39 0.48
N LEU A 340 1.74 0.27 1.01
CA LEU A 340 0.78 -0.59 0.31
C LEU A 340 -0.51 0.17 -0.02
N GLN A 341 -1.03 0.94 0.93
CA GLN A 341 -2.25 1.72 0.75
C GLN A 341 -2.07 2.82 -0.31
N LEU A 342 -0.96 3.57 -0.28
CA LEU A 342 -0.61 4.56 -1.29
C LEU A 342 -0.54 3.94 -2.69
N MET A 343 0.08 2.77 -2.80
CA MET A 343 0.21 2.07 -4.08
C MET A 343 -1.14 1.55 -4.59
N ASN A 344 -1.99 1.01 -3.72
CA ASN A 344 -3.35 0.59 -4.08
C ASN A 344 -4.19 1.77 -4.57
N LEU A 345 -4.15 2.91 -3.87
CA LEU A 345 -4.83 4.14 -4.28
C LEU A 345 -4.36 4.62 -5.66
N PHE A 346 -3.04 4.58 -5.89
CA PHE A 346 -2.47 4.94 -7.17
C PHE A 346 -2.88 3.97 -8.29
N ASN A 347 -2.85 2.66 -8.04
CA ASN A 347 -3.29 1.65 -9.00
C ASN A 347 -4.75 1.86 -9.42
N ASN A 348 -5.65 2.10 -8.45
CA ASN A 348 -7.05 2.42 -8.71
C ASN A 348 -7.20 3.70 -9.54
N PHE A 349 -6.39 4.72 -9.27
CA PHE A 349 -6.36 5.95 -10.06
C PHE A 349 -5.91 5.71 -11.51
N THR A 350 -4.96 4.80 -11.72
CA THR A 350 -4.40 4.48 -13.06
C THR A 350 -5.08 3.33 -13.78
N GLU A 351 -6.11 2.71 -13.20
CA GLU A 351 -6.83 1.53 -13.74
C GLU A 351 -7.21 1.76 -15.22
N ASP A 352 -7.69 2.97 -15.53
CA ASP A 352 -8.15 3.37 -16.86
C ASP A 352 -7.03 4.04 -17.72
N ASN A 353 -5.83 4.27 -17.16
CA ASN A 353 -4.74 5.04 -17.80
C ASN A 353 -3.32 4.56 -17.41
N VAL A 354 -2.94 3.35 -17.84
CA VAL A 354 -1.67 2.67 -17.53
C VAL A 354 -0.41 3.51 -17.84
N GLN A 355 -0.47 4.43 -18.79
CA GLN A 355 0.66 5.32 -19.16
C GLN A 355 1.09 6.26 -18.03
N LEU A 356 0.22 6.49 -17.04
CA LEU A 356 0.49 7.34 -15.88
C LEU A 356 1.39 6.66 -14.83
N ASN A 357 1.58 5.34 -14.90
CA ASN A 357 2.30 4.55 -13.88
C ASN A 357 3.74 5.02 -13.61
N LYS A 358 4.38 5.68 -14.58
CA LYS A 358 5.75 6.21 -14.45
C LYS A 358 5.85 7.54 -13.70
N HIS A 359 4.73 8.14 -13.32
CA HIS A 359 4.66 9.51 -12.78
C HIS A 359 4.42 9.58 -11.27
N PHE A 360 4.49 8.46 -10.56
CA PHE A 360 4.33 8.41 -9.11
C PHE A 360 5.51 7.67 -8.47
N SER A 361 5.95 8.14 -7.30
CA SER A 361 6.99 7.47 -6.52
C SER A 361 6.70 7.56 -5.04
N ILE A 362 6.95 6.47 -4.32
CA ILE A 362 6.89 6.40 -2.87
C ILE A 362 8.34 6.35 -2.37
N VAL A 363 8.73 7.31 -1.55
CA VAL A 363 10.11 7.46 -1.01
C VAL A 363 10.04 7.43 0.52
N ASN A 364 11.07 6.98 1.23
CA ASN A 364 11.09 6.98 2.69
C ASN A 364 12.29 7.79 3.22
N ASN A 365 12.05 8.79 4.08
CA ASN A 365 13.13 9.63 4.61
C ASN A 365 14.09 8.90 5.57
N SER A 366 13.74 7.69 6.02
CA SER A 366 14.66 6.78 6.71
C SER A 366 15.88 6.44 5.86
N ASP A 367 15.76 6.54 4.53
CA ASP A 367 16.83 6.26 3.58
C ASP A 367 18.03 7.20 3.74
N TRP A 368 17.83 8.44 4.21
CA TRP A 368 18.91 9.40 4.48
C TRP A 368 19.09 9.75 5.95
N HIS A 369 18.09 9.54 6.82
CA HIS A 369 18.21 9.82 8.25
C HIS A 369 18.71 8.64 9.09
N LEU A 370 18.26 7.41 8.79
CA LEU A 370 18.44 6.26 9.69
C LEU A 370 19.35 5.16 9.13
N LYS A 371 19.84 5.29 7.88
CA LYS A 371 20.48 4.16 7.21
C LYS A 371 21.83 3.77 7.80
N ALA A 372 21.77 2.59 8.40
CA ALA A 372 22.86 1.75 8.81
C ALA A 372 23.51 0.90 7.72
N ARG A 373 24.82 1.11 7.56
CA ARG A 373 25.78 0.12 7.07
C ARG A 373 25.70 -1.11 7.98
N LYS A 374 25.00 -2.18 7.60
CA LYS A 374 25.30 -3.53 8.11
C LYS A 374 26.53 -4.05 7.35
N PHE A 375 27.49 -4.58 8.09
CA PHE A 375 28.86 -4.90 7.69
C PHE A 375 29.04 -5.63 6.33
N SER A 376 30.07 -5.17 5.59
CA SER A 376 30.96 -5.91 4.69
C SER A 376 30.43 -7.13 3.91
N LYS A 377 29.58 -6.88 2.91
CA LYS A 377 29.64 -7.43 1.55
C LYS A 377 28.50 -6.77 0.77
N ILE A 378 28.70 -6.57 -0.53
CA ILE A 378 27.78 -5.88 -1.44
C ILE A 378 26.36 -6.46 -1.29
N THR A 379 25.39 -5.68 -0.84
CA THR A 379 24.03 -6.17 -0.48
C THR A 379 22.87 -5.34 -1.03
N GLU A 380 23.03 -4.50 -2.06
CA GLU A 380 21.84 -3.90 -2.66
C GLU A 380 21.96 -3.59 -4.15
N TYR A 381 21.10 -4.26 -4.92
CA TYR A 381 20.87 -4.05 -6.35
C TYR A 381 19.40 -3.67 -6.53
N SER A 382 19.12 -2.46 -7.01
CA SER A 382 17.77 -2.07 -7.42
C SER A 382 17.58 -2.41 -8.90
N ILE A 383 16.72 -3.40 -9.16
CA ILE A 383 16.32 -3.84 -10.50
C ILE A 383 15.00 -3.15 -10.85
N TYR A 384 14.99 -2.38 -11.93
CA TYR A 384 13.75 -1.82 -12.47
C TYR A 384 13.20 -2.80 -13.50
N PHE A 385 11.93 -3.18 -13.35
CA PHE A 385 11.19 -3.93 -14.36
C PHE A 385 10.30 -2.96 -15.13
N TYR A 386 10.40 -2.97 -16.46
CA TYR A 386 9.46 -2.31 -17.35
C TYR A 386 8.59 -3.38 -18.03
N ILE A 387 7.30 -3.11 -18.14
CA ILE A 387 6.39 -3.83 -19.03
C ILE A 387 6.30 -3.01 -20.31
N ILE A 388 6.79 -3.56 -21.41
CA ILE A 388 6.60 -3.02 -22.76
C ILE A 388 6.12 -4.20 -23.62
N ASP A 389 4.94 -4.06 -24.23
CA ASP A 389 4.34 -5.07 -25.14
C ASP A 389 4.33 -6.50 -24.57
N ASP A 390 3.81 -6.67 -23.34
CA ASP A 390 3.71 -7.96 -22.64
C ASP A 390 5.06 -8.68 -22.39
N VAL A 391 6.18 -7.94 -22.43
CA VAL A 391 7.53 -8.45 -22.16
C VAL A 391 8.17 -7.73 -20.96
N PHE A 392 8.70 -8.52 -20.01
CA PHE A 392 9.47 -8.04 -18.86
C PHE A 392 10.90 -7.67 -19.27
N ILE A 393 11.31 -6.42 -19.04
CA ILE A 393 12.69 -5.95 -19.26
C ILE A 393 13.28 -5.47 -17.93
N SER A 394 14.41 -6.05 -17.51
CA SER A 394 15.17 -5.60 -16.33
C SER A 394 16.30 -4.61 -16.70
N GLN A 395 16.41 -3.48 -16.00
CA GLN A 395 17.61 -2.64 -15.96
C GLN A 395 18.11 -2.50 -14.51
N CYS A 396 19.42 -2.61 -14.30
CA CYS A 396 20.06 -2.36 -12.99
C CYS A 396 20.81 -1.03 -13.00
N LYS A 397 20.70 -0.25 -11.93
CA LYS A 397 21.44 1.00 -11.74
C LYS A 397 22.31 0.94 -10.49
N ILE A 398 23.59 1.28 -10.62
CA ILE A 398 24.59 1.26 -9.54
C ILE A 398 24.56 2.60 -8.81
N TRP A 399 24.50 2.57 -7.48
CA TRP A 399 24.61 3.75 -6.60
C TRP A 399 25.96 3.74 -5.88
N SER A 400 26.61 4.90 -5.78
CA SER A 400 27.76 5.11 -4.90
C SER A 400 27.29 5.28 -3.44
N VAL A 401 28.02 4.69 -2.50
CA VAL A 401 27.66 4.53 -1.08
C VAL A 401 27.90 5.81 -0.28
N GLU A 402 26.89 6.35 0.40
CA GLU A 402 27.01 7.39 1.45
C GLU A 402 26.71 6.79 2.83
N GLU A 403 27.49 7.16 3.86
CA GLU A 403 27.36 6.70 5.26
C GLU A 403 26.18 7.36 5.99
N TYR A 404 25.77 6.81 7.15
CA TYR A 404 24.76 7.39 8.07
C TYR A 404 24.90 8.91 8.17
N MET A 405 23.78 9.62 8.38
CA MET A 405 23.86 10.89 9.08
C MET A 405 24.14 10.60 10.57
N SER A 406 25.41 10.68 10.95
CA SER A 406 25.79 10.72 12.36
C SER A 406 25.15 11.92 13.06
N SER A 407 25.02 11.86 14.38
CA SER A 407 24.57 13.01 15.17
C SER A 407 25.43 14.26 14.92
N ILE A 408 26.72 14.08 14.58
CA ILE A 408 27.61 15.20 14.22
C ILE A 408 27.20 15.81 12.88
N GLN A 409 26.98 14.99 11.84
CA GLN A 409 26.50 15.49 10.54
C GLN A 409 25.11 16.13 10.64
N PHE A 410 24.24 15.61 11.51
CA PHE A 410 22.96 16.27 11.80
C PHE A 410 23.18 17.64 12.46
N LEU A 411 24.10 17.75 13.42
CA LEU A 411 24.46 19.04 14.02
C LEU A 411 25.09 20.00 13.00
N GLU A 412 25.79 19.51 11.99
CA GLU A 412 26.29 20.35 10.88
C GLU A 412 25.13 20.93 10.06
N VAL A 413 24.08 20.14 9.79
CA VAL A 413 22.84 20.65 9.18
C VAL A 413 22.19 21.69 10.09
N CYS A 414 22.15 21.45 11.40
CA CYS A 414 21.56 22.38 12.37
C CYS A 414 22.22 23.77 12.35
N ARG A 415 23.50 23.88 11.97
CA ARG A 415 24.20 25.18 11.86
C ARG A 415 23.55 26.13 10.85
N ASP A 416 22.78 25.59 9.91
CA ASP A 416 22.11 26.40 8.92
C ASP A 416 20.81 27.04 9.40
N PHE A 417 20.29 26.58 10.54
CA PHE A 417 19.04 27.03 11.13
C PHE A 417 19.32 27.94 12.33
N ARG A 418 18.79 29.17 12.30
CA ARG A 418 18.94 30.11 13.40
C ARG A 418 17.86 29.85 14.44
N LEU A 419 18.27 29.66 15.69
CA LEU A 419 17.35 29.41 16.81
C LEU A 419 16.25 30.48 16.92
N GLY A 420 16.59 31.75 16.72
CA GLY A 420 15.62 32.85 16.77
C GLY A 420 14.51 32.75 15.71
N ASP A 421 14.81 32.24 14.52
CA ASP A 421 13.83 32.02 13.45
C ASP A 421 12.94 30.80 13.78
N MET A 422 13.56 29.71 14.22
CA MET A 422 12.86 28.49 14.65
C MET A 422 11.86 28.76 15.79
N LEU A 423 12.22 29.64 16.74
CA LEU A 423 11.34 30.05 17.85
C LEU A 423 10.19 30.97 17.42
N ARG A 424 10.32 31.66 16.27
CA ARG A 424 9.28 32.55 15.72
C ARG A 424 8.17 31.79 15.00
N LEU A 425 8.40 30.53 14.63
CA LEU A 425 7.37 29.68 14.04
C LEU A 425 6.10 29.73 14.89
N ARG A 426 4.97 30.03 14.25
CA ARG A 426 3.69 30.28 14.92
C ARG A 426 3.28 29.15 15.86
N MET A 427 3.52 27.90 15.45
CA MET A 427 3.26 26.70 16.24
C MET A 427 4.12 26.67 17.51
N VAL A 428 5.44 26.84 17.38
CA VAL A 428 6.37 26.86 18.53
C VAL A 428 6.01 28.00 19.47
N LYS A 429 5.76 29.20 18.92
CA LYS A 429 5.38 30.38 19.70
C LYS A 429 4.08 30.17 20.49
N SER A 430 3.07 29.50 19.91
CA SER A 430 1.84 29.18 20.64
C SER A 430 2.13 28.25 21.81
N ARG A 431 2.81 27.13 21.59
CA ARG A 431 3.12 26.14 22.65
C ARG A 431 3.99 26.71 23.77
N MET A 432 4.92 27.61 23.45
CA MET A 432 5.73 28.31 24.44
C MET A 432 4.91 29.31 25.28
N ARG A 433 3.92 29.98 24.67
CA ARG A 433 3.05 30.93 25.37
C ARG A 433 2.01 30.23 26.24
N ASP A 434 1.44 29.14 25.74
CA ASP A 434 0.32 28.44 26.36
C ASP A 434 0.79 27.52 27.52
N GLY A 435 2.10 27.49 27.81
CA GLY A 435 2.68 26.82 28.98
C GLY A 435 2.86 25.30 28.84
N SER A 436 2.41 24.71 27.73
CA SER A 436 2.57 23.26 27.46
C SER A 436 4.03 22.85 27.25
N GLY A 437 4.90 23.80 26.88
CA GLY A 437 6.27 23.51 26.46
C GLY A 437 6.32 22.73 25.14
N LEU A 438 7.54 22.45 24.69
CA LEU A 438 7.86 21.63 23.52
C LEU A 438 9.11 20.80 23.84
N SER A 439 9.11 19.52 23.49
CA SER A 439 10.31 18.69 23.61
C SER A 439 11.40 19.14 22.63
N CYS A 440 12.67 18.87 22.95
CA CYS A 440 13.78 19.15 22.04
C CYS A 440 13.64 18.38 20.71
N THR A 441 13.12 17.16 20.76
CA THR A 441 12.84 16.33 19.59
C THR A 441 11.81 16.97 18.68
N GLU A 442 10.63 17.35 19.19
CA GLU A 442 9.61 18.04 18.38
C GLU A 442 10.11 19.40 17.86
N PHE A 443 10.94 20.11 18.63
CA PHE A 443 11.54 21.35 18.17
C PHE A 443 12.46 21.16 16.95
N LEU A 444 13.20 20.05 16.91
CA LEU A 444 14.11 19.70 15.82
C LEU A 444 13.39 19.14 14.58
N TYR A 445 12.10 18.77 14.68
CA TYR A 445 11.30 18.24 13.56
C TYR A 445 11.39 19.11 12.30
N GLN A 446 11.32 20.44 12.44
CA GLN A 446 11.43 21.38 11.32
C GLN A 446 12.73 21.23 10.51
N ILE A 447 13.82 20.80 11.16
CA ILE A 447 15.12 20.57 10.51
C ILE A 447 15.06 19.28 9.70
N PHE A 448 14.47 18.21 10.25
CA PHE A 448 14.28 16.95 9.53
C PHE A 448 13.48 17.17 8.24
N GLN A 449 12.34 17.85 8.32
CA GLN A 449 11.50 18.12 7.15
C GLN A 449 12.18 19.05 6.13
N SER A 450 12.89 20.08 6.60
CA SER A 450 13.66 20.96 5.70
C SER A 450 14.78 20.20 4.98
N TYR A 451 15.44 19.28 5.68
CA TYR A 451 16.46 18.40 5.12
C TYR A 451 15.87 17.40 4.12
N ASP A 452 14.68 16.85 4.40
CA ASP A 452 13.95 15.97 3.48
C ASP A 452 13.69 16.67 2.14
N TRP A 453 13.19 17.91 2.18
CA TRP A 453 12.97 18.68 0.94
C TRP A 453 14.28 18.93 0.21
N TYR A 454 15.36 19.26 0.92
CA TYR A 454 16.68 19.41 0.30
C TYR A 454 17.16 18.13 -0.37
N ARG A 455 17.05 16.96 0.28
CA ARG A 455 17.40 15.66 -0.31
C ARG A 455 16.56 15.37 -1.56
N LEU A 456 15.25 15.60 -1.51
CA LEU A 456 14.38 15.46 -2.68
C LEU A 456 14.75 16.43 -3.81
N SER A 457 15.16 17.66 -3.49
CA SER A 457 15.61 18.66 -4.47
C SER A 457 16.93 18.25 -5.15
N HIS A 458 17.79 17.54 -4.43
CA HIS A 458 19.07 17.04 -4.91
C HIS A 458 18.91 15.75 -5.73
N ASP A 459 18.19 14.77 -5.19
CA ASP A 459 18.12 13.42 -5.74
C ASP A 459 17.05 13.25 -6.83
N TYR A 460 15.95 14.01 -6.72
CA TYR A 460 14.78 13.92 -7.60
C TYR A 460 14.46 15.22 -8.34
N ASN A 461 15.28 16.26 -8.17
CA ASN A 461 15.02 17.59 -8.74
C ASN A 461 13.66 18.15 -8.31
N CYS A 462 13.20 17.83 -7.09
CA CYS A 462 11.91 18.28 -6.56
C CYS A 462 12.05 19.60 -5.80
N TYR A 463 11.55 20.68 -6.41
CA TYR A 463 11.56 22.03 -5.83
C TYR A 463 10.15 22.52 -5.50
N PHE A 464 9.16 21.63 -5.46
CA PHE A 464 7.79 22.00 -5.18
C PHE A 464 7.12 21.08 -4.17
N GLN A 465 6.55 21.66 -3.12
CA GLN A 465 5.87 20.92 -2.04
C GLN A 465 4.39 21.28 -1.95
N ILE A 466 3.55 20.29 -1.66
CA ILE A 466 2.19 20.53 -1.18
C ILE A 466 1.96 19.85 0.18
N GLY A 467 1.03 20.39 0.96
CA GLY A 467 0.57 19.78 2.21
C GLY A 467 -0.48 20.63 2.90
N GLY A 468 -0.83 20.32 4.14
CA GLY A 468 -1.84 21.06 4.90
C GLY A 468 -1.40 22.47 5.30
N ASN A 469 -2.36 23.38 5.49
CA ASN A 469 -2.10 24.76 5.92
C ASN A 469 -1.40 24.91 7.29
N ASP A 470 -1.41 23.85 8.10
CA ASP A 470 -0.63 23.78 9.34
C ASP A 470 0.88 23.58 9.13
N GLN A 471 1.32 23.24 7.92
CA GLN A 471 2.73 23.00 7.58
C GLN A 471 3.48 24.22 7.02
N LEU A 472 2.81 25.37 6.83
CA LEU A 472 3.39 26.53 6.15
C LEU A 472 4.75 26.94 6.72
N GLY A 473 4.86 27.00 8.04
CA GLY A 473 6.12 27.40 8.68
C GLY A 473 7.28 26.43 8.43
N HIS A 474 6.99 25.14 8.26
CA HIS A 474 8.00 24.18 7.87
C HIS A 474 8.38 24.30 6.39
N PHE A 475 7.43 24.68 5.52
CA PHE A 475 7.72 24.95 4.12
C PHE A 475 8.62 26.18 3.98
N ASP A 476 8.40 27.23 4.78
CA ASP A 476 9.27 28.42 4.81
C ASP A 476 10.71 28.03 5.17
N ALA A 477 10.88 27.22 6.23
CA ALA A 477 12.19 26.72 6.67
C ALA A 477 12.89 25.87 5.59
N GLY A 478 12.13 24.99 4.92
CA GLY A 478 12.65 24.17 3.83
C GLY A 478 13.05 25.00 2.60
N TYR A 479 12.25 26.00 2.24
CA TYR A 479 12.57 26.95 1.17
C TYR A 479 13.88 27.68 1.44
N ASP A 480 14.02 28.28 2.63
CA ASP A 480 15.21 29.03 3.00
C ASP A 480 16.45 28.14 3.02
N TYR A 481 16.31 26.91 3.52
CA TYR A 481 17.40 25.93 3.53
C TYR A 481 17.84 25.53 2.12
N ILE A 482 16.90 25.21 1.21
CA ILE A 482 17.21 24.89 -0.20
C ILE A 482 17.88 26.08 -0.90
N LYS A 483 17.32 27.28 -0.73
CA LYS A 483 17.87 28.51 -1.32
C LYS A 483 19.29 28.77 -0.84
N LYS A 484 19.55 28.57 0.46
CA LYS A 484 20.88 28.71 1.05
C LYS A 484 21.88 27.68 0.51
N LYS A 485 21.46 26.43 0.33
CA LYS A 485 22.34 25.33 -0.11
C LYS A 485 22.58 25.28 -1.62
N THR A 486 21.59 25.68 -2.41
CA THR A 486 21.59 25.46 -3.87
C THR A 486 21.55 26.75 -4.67
N GLY A 487 21.19 27.89 -4.07
CA GLY A 487 20.90 29.14 -4.76
C GLY A 487 19.64 29.12 -5.62
N LYS A 488 18.92 28.00 -5.68
CA LYS A 488 17.72 27.82 -6.51
C LYS A 488 16.46 28.22 -5.76
N LEU A 489 15.46 28.63 -6.53
CA LEU A 489 14.10 28.84 -6.05
C LEU A 489 13.42 27.49 -5.79
N SER A 490 12.66 27.40 -4.71
CA SER A 490 11.63 26.38 -4.51
C SER A 490 10.28 27.05 -4.23
N ALA A 491 9.19 26.31 -4.27
CA ALA A 491 7.87 26.85 -3.96
C ALA A 491 6.99 25.81 -3.25
N SER A 492 6.00 26.28 -2.51
CA SER A 492 5.03 25.41 -1.85
C SER A 492 3.62 25.98 -1.89
N ILE A 493 2.64 25.08 -1.84
CA ILE A 493 1.23 25.42 -1.68
C ILE A 493 0.67 24.66 -0.49
N CYS A 494 -0.01 25.38 0.40
CA CYS A 494 -0.78 24.84 1.48
C CYS A 494 -2.24 24.65 1.05
N LEU A 495 -2.71 23.41 1.16
CA LEU A 495 -4.10 23.01 0.93
C LEU A 495 -4.98 23.40 2.13
N PRO A 496 -6.27 23.70 1.91
CA PRO A 496 -7.18 24.07 2.98
C PRO A 496 -7.36 22.93 4.00
N LEU A 497 -7.56 23.33 5.25
CA LEU A 497 -7.93 22.38 6.30
C LEU A 497 -9.41 22.00 6.14
N LEU A 498 -9.68 20.72 5.99
CA LEU A 498 -11.03 20.19 5.98
C LEU A 498 -11.65 20.36 7.36
N THR A 499 -12.69 21.19 7.47
CA THR A 499 -13.39 21.49 8.71
C THR A 499 -14.88 21.18 8.61
N ASP A 500 -15.52 20.89 9.74
CA ASP A 500 -16.98 20.80 9.85
C ASP A 500 -17.63 22.18 9.98
N ALA A 501 -18.96 22.22 10.09
CA ALA A 501 -19.72 23.47 10.23
C ALA A 501 -19.39 24.25 11.51
N GLN A 502 -18.72 23.61 12.47
CA GLN A 502 -18.26 24.18 13.74
C GLN A 502 -16.78 24.59 13.67
N GLY A 503 -16.14 24.46 12.51
CA GLY A 503 -14.72 24.78 12.30
C GLY A 503 -13.76 23.72 12.84
N LYS A 504 -14.24 22.55 13.26
CA LYS A 504 -13.39 21.46 13.76
C LYS A 504 -12.82 20.65 12.60
N LYS A 505 -11.54 20.29 12.66
CA LYS A 505 -10.87 19.47 11.63
C LYS A 505 -11.61 18.14 11.43
N LEU A 506 -11.95 17.80 10.19
CA LEU A 506 -12.59 16.53 9.79
C LEU A 506 -11.69 15.31 10.04
N SER A 507 -10.39 15.49 10.25
CA SER A 507 -9.44 14.44 10.68
C SER A 507 -9.46 14.14 12.19
N LYS A 508 -10.20 14.92 12.97
CA LYS A 508 -10.44 14.73 14.40
C LYS A 508 -11.92 14.95 14.64
N THR A 509 -12.77 14.01 14.26
CA THR A 509 -14.19 14.04 14.63
C THR A 509 -14.32 14.34 16.13
N SER A 510 -15.29 15.18 16.49
CA SER A 510 -15.81 15.34 17.87
C SER A 510 -15.88 13.99 18.55
N LYS A 511 -15.53 13.97 19.83
CA LYS A 511 -15.55 12.79 20.71
C LYS A 511 -16.59 11.76 20.22
N GLU A 512 -16.13 10.54 19.97
CA GLU A 512 -16.98 9.36 19.66
C GLU A 512 -17.64 9.32 18.27
N GLY A 513 -16.90 9.71 17.21
CA GLY A 513 -17.13 9.22 15.86
C GLY A 513 -15.80 8.78 15.24
N SER A 514 -15.65 7.51 14.87
CA SER A 514 -14.42 6.97 14.28
C SER A 514 -13.94 7.80 13.09
N ASN A 515 -12.64 8.09 13.00
CA ASN A 515 -12.02 8.64 11.79
C ASN A 515 -12.49 7.85 10.55
N ILE A 516 -12.76 8.54 9.44
CA ILE A 516 -13.02 7.88 8.15
C ILE A 516 -11.68 7.44 7.58
N TRP A 517 -11.34 6.17 7.80
CA TRP A 517 -10.11 5.56 7.34
C TRP A 517 -10.22 5.18 5.87
N LEU A 518 -9.07 5.00 5.21
CA LEU A 518 -8.99 4.50 3.85
C LEU A 518 -8.80 2.96 3.81
N ASP A 519 -8.59 2.32 4.96
CA ASP A 519 -8.52 0.87 5.09
C ASP A 519 -9.92 0.29 5.30
N GLU A 520 -10.32 -0.65 4.44
CA GLU A 520 -11.65 -1.27 4.42
C GLU A 520 -12.02 -1.99 5.71
N ARG A 521 -11.01 -2.47 6.48
CA ARG A 521 -11.19 -3.17 7.75
C ARG A 521 -11.49 -2.21 8.90
N LYS A 522 -11.24 -0.92 8.70
CA LYS A 522 -11.57 0.14 9.66
C LYS A 522 -12.78 0.96 9.24
N THR A 523 -12.98 1.15 7.94
CA THR A 523 -14.13 1.85 7.39
C THR A 523 -14.57 1.12 6.13
N SER A 524 -15.74 0.49 6.18
CA SER A 524 -16.26 -0.26 5.03
C SER A 524 -16.48 0.67 3.82
N PRO A 525 -16.41 0.12 2.58
CA PRO A 525 -16.74 0.89 1.38
C PRO A 525 -18.14 1.51 1.44
N PHE A 526 -19.11 0.82 2.05
CA PHE A 526 -20.44 1.36 2.29
C PHE A 526 -20.43 2.58 3.21
N THR A 527 -19.79 2.50 4.38
CA THR A 527 -19.71 3.62 5.33
C THR A 527 -18.99 4.81 4.72
N PHE A 528 -17.92 4.57 3.96
CA PHE A 528 -17.19 5.63 3.24
C PHE A 528 -18.05 6.30 2.16
N TYR A 529 -18.74 5.51 1.33
CA TYR A 529 -19.66 6.02 0.31
C TYR A 529 -20.79 6.86 0.93
N GLN A 530 -21.41 6.35 2.00
CA GLN A 530 -22.46 7.05 2.73
C GLN A 530 -21.96 8.33 3.40
N TYR A 531 -20.72 8.36 3.89
CA TYR A 531 -20.15 9.55 4.51
C TYR A 531 -20.18 10.77 3.57
N PHE A 532 -19.79 10.61 2.29
CA PHE A 532 -19.88 11.68 1.30
C PHE A 532 -21.32 11.90 0.83
N ARG A 533 -22.07 10.81 0.59
CA ARG A 533 -23.44 10.89 0.09
C ARG A 533 -24.39 11.64 1.04
N GLN A 534 -24.09 11.64 2.33
CA GLN A 534 -24.92 12.27 3.36
C GLN A 534 -24.50 13.71 3.71
N LYS A 535 -23.47 14.26 3.08
CA LYS A 535 -23.03 15.65 3.33
C LYS A 535 -24.13 16.65 2.93
N PRO A 536 -24.29 17.73 3.70
CA PRO A 536 -25.21 18.81 3.32
C PRO A 536 -24.74 19.51 2.05
N ASP A 537 -25.67 20.09 1.29
CA ASP A 537 -25.40 20.74 0.01
C ASP A 537 -24.33 21.84 0.13
N SER A 538 -24.33 22.59 1.24
CA SER A 538 -23.32 23.62 1.54
C SER A 538 -21.90 23.08 1.71
N ALA A 539 -21.75 21.81 2.10
CA ALA A 539 -20.45 21.18 2.29
C ALA A 539 -20.01 20.38 1.06
N ILE A 540 -20.94 19.75 0.33
CA ILE A 540 -20.57 18.86 -0.77
C ILE A 540 -19.99 19.62 -1.96
N VAL A 541 -20.49 20.82 -2.26
CA VAL A 541 -20.03 21.62 -3.43
C VAL A 541 -18.54 21.99 -3.29
N PRO A 542 -18.06 22.55 -2.15
CA PRO A 542 -16.62 22.73 -1.94
C PRO A 542 -15.83 21.41 -1.98
N LEU A 543 -16.36 20.34 -1.37
CA LEU A 543 -15.69 19.03 -1.37
C LEU A 543 -15.54 18.46 -2.79
N LEU A 544 -16.51 18.69 -3.67
CA LEU A 544 -16.44 18.29 -5.08
C LEU A 544 -15.23 18.94 -5.75
N ARG A 545 -15.04 20.26 -5.60
CA ARG A 545 -13.87 20.98 -6.15
C ARG A 545 -12.55 20.48 -5.57
N TYR A 546 -12.53 20.13 -4.28
CA TYR A 546 -11.32 19.71 -3.58
C TYR A 546 -10.86 18.30 -3.98
N PHE A 547 -11.81 17.37 -4.05
CA PHE A 547 -11.54 15.95 -4.15
C PHE A 547 -11.72 15.34 -5.55
N SER A 548 -12.57 15.93 -6.40
CA SER A 548 -12.82 15.40 -7.75
C SER A 548 -11.62 15.62 -8.66
N LEU A 549 -11.18 14.58 -9.36
CA LEU A 549 -10.14 14.62 -10.39
C LEU A 549 -10.68 15.01 -11.77
N ARG A 550 -12.00 15.17 -11.92
CA ARG A 550 -12.65 15.72 -13.12
C ARG A 550 -12.14 17.12 -13.48
N THR A 551 -12.31 17.52 -14.73
CA THR A 551 -11.97 18.88 -15.18
C THR A 551 -12.85 19.92 -14.48
N ILE A 552 -12.42 21.18 -14.52
CA ILE A 552 -13.22 22.27 -13.93
C ILE A 552 -14.57 22.39 -14.61
N GLU A 553 -14.61 22.22 -15.93
CA GLU A 553 -15.81 22.32 -16.75
C GLU A 553 -16.82 21.21 -16.39
N GLU A 554 -16.34 19.98 -16.19
CA GLU A 554 -17.17 18.87 -15.73
C GLU A 554 -17.72 19.09 -14.31
N ILE A 555 -16.92 19.67 -13.42
CA ILE A 555 -17.36 20.00 -12.06
C ILE A 555 -18.41 21.11 -12.09
N GLU A 556 -18.20 22.16 -12.88
CA GLU A 556 -19.17 23.24 -13.05
C GLU A 556 -20.50 22.73 -13.63
N GLU A 557 -20.48 21.74 -14.52
CA GLU A 557 -21.70 21.09 -15.00
C GLU A 557 -22.42 20.31 -13.89
N ILE A 558 -21.69 19.53 -13.09
CA ILE A 558 -22.27 18.82 -11.93
C ILE A 558 -22.86 19.82 -10.93
N GLU A 559 -22.19 20.95 -10.69
CA GLU A 559 -22.69 22.02 -9.83
C GLU A 559 -23.97 22.65 -10.40
N ARG A 560 -24.03 22.94 -11.70
CA ARG A 560 -25.25 23.43 -12.37
C ARG A 560 -26.40 22.44 -12.24
N GLU A 561 -26.17 21.17 -12.53
CA GLU A 561 -27.21 20.13 -12.42
C GLU A 561 -27.70 19.98 -10.98
N HIS A 562 -26.78 20.01 -10.00
CA HIS A 562 -27.11 19.94 -8.59
C HIS A 562 -27.95 21.14 -8.14
N GLN A 563 -27.59 22.36 -8.54
CA GLN A 563 -28.36 23.57 -8.22
C GLN A 563 -29.74 23.59 -8.88
N ALA A 564 -29.87 23.04 -10.09
CA ALA A 564 -31.16 22.93 -10.76
C ALA A 564 -32.14 22.01 -10.00
N ASN A 565 -31.63 20.99 -9.29
CA ASN A 565 -32.46 20.14 -8.43
C ASN A 565 -31.67 19.56 -7.25
N LEU A 566 -31.69 20.29 -6.13
CA LEU A 566 -31.06 19.86 -4.88
C LEU A 566 -31.62 18.53 -4.37
N GLY A 567 -32.84 18.14 -4.73
CA GLY A 567 -33.45 16.88 -4.30
C GLY A 567 -32.87 15.62 -4.95
N LYS A 568 -32.14 15.76 -6.08
CA LYS A 568 -31.51 14.63 -6.78
C LYS A 568 -30.19 14.17 -6.15
N TRP A 569 -29.55 15.02 -5.34
CA TRP A 569 -28.24 14.73 -4.70
C TRP A 569 -27.12 14.37 -5.69
N VAL A 570 -27.12 15.01 -6.87
CA VAL A 570 -26.17 14.72 -7.95
C VAL A 570 -24.71 14.89 -7.50
N ALA A 571 -24.38 16.01 -6.86
CA ALA A 571 -23.01 16.27 -6.40
C ALA A 571 -22.54 15.25 -5.35
N GLN A 572 -23.43 14.90 -4.40
CA GLN A 572 -23.18 13.89 -3.38
C GLN A 572 -22.92 12.51 -3.99
N GLU A 573 -23.77 12.08 -4.92
CA GLU A 573 -23.65 10.78 -5.58
C GLU A 573 -22.38 10.72 -6.42
N LYS A 574 -22.12 11.71 -7.28
CA LYS A 574 -20.93 11.73 -8.15
C LYS A 574 -19.63 11.75 -7.38
N LEU A 575 -19.55 12.52 -6.30
CA LEU A 575 -18.34 12.57 -5.47
C LEU A 575 -18.16 11.28 -4.66
N ALA A 576 -19.23 10.74 -4.08
CA ALA A 576 -19.17 9.48 -3.34
C ALA A 576 -18.74 8.32 -4.25
N GLU A 577 -19.26 8.25 -5.48
CA GLU A 577 -18.88 7.23 -6.46
C GLU A 577 -17.38 7.32 -6.80
N GLU A 578 -16.91 8.50 -7.17
CA GLU A 578 -15.52 8.72 -7.59
C GLU A 578 -14.54 8.39 -6.47
N LEU A 579 -14.78 8.88 -5.25
CA LEU A 579 -13.86 8.65 -4.15
C LEU A 579 -13.91 7.21 -3.66
N THR A 580 -15.07 6.56 -3.68
CA THR A 580 -15.16 5.14 -3.31
C THR A 580 -14.44 4.27 -4.33
N LYS A 581 -14.55 4.57 -5.65
CA LYS A 581 -13.76 3.88 -6.69
C LYS A 581 -12.26 4.12 -6.49
N SER A 582 -11.86 5.36 -6.23
CA SER A 582 -10.45 5.71 -6.03
C SER A 582 -9.85 4.99 -4.81
N VAL A 583 -10.62 4.83 -3.73
CA VAL A 583 -10.14 4.22 -2.49
C VAL A 583 -10.22 2.69 -2.51
N TYR A 584 -11.34 2.12 -2.95
CA TYR A 584 -11.64 0.68 -2.83
C TYR A 584 -11.78 -0.04 -4.18
N GLY A 585 -11.46 0.64 -5.29
CA GLY A 585 -11.59 0.10 -6.64
C GLY A 585 -13.03 -0.04 -7.12
N SER A 586 -13.19 -0.56 -8.34
CA SER A 586 -14.49 -0.79 -8.97
C SER A 586 -15.38 -1.74 -8.16
N ASN A 587 -14.80 -2.81 -7.60
CA ASN A 587 -15.51 -3.77 -6.76
C ASN A 587 -16.06 -3.14 -5.47
N GLY A 588 -15.24 -2.34 -4.77
CA GLY A 588 -15.66 -1.66 -3.54
C GLY A 588 -16.78 -0.64 -3.79
N LEU A 589 -16.74 0.06 -4.91
CA LEU A 589 -17.82 0.96 -5.33
C LEU A 589 -19.11 0.18 -5.62
N GLU A 590 -19.04 -0.90 -6.40
CA GLU A 590 -20.21 -1.71 -6.74
C GLU A 590 -20.88 -2.28 -5.49
N MET A 591 -20.07 -2.79 -4.55
CA MET A 591 -20.54 -3.26 -3.24
C MET A 591 -21.25 -2.14 -2.48
N ALA A 592 -20.63 -0.96 -2.35
CA ALA A 592 -21.22 0.18 -1.64
C ALA A 592 -22.56 0.64 -2.25
N LYS A 593 -22.67 0.65 -3.58
CA LYS A 593 -23.91 0.99 -4.29
C LYS A 593 -25.00 -0.05 -4.07
N LYS A 594 -24.69 -1.35 -4.22
CA LYS A 594 -25.63 -2.45 -3.94
C LYS A 594 -26.15 -2.40 -2.51
N CYS A 595 -25.25 -2.20 -1.53
CA CYS A 595 -25.64 -2.04 -0.13
C CYS A 595 -26.59 -0.87 0.09
N SER A 596 -26.27 0.27 -0.52
CA SER A 596 -27.10 1.47 -0.44
C SER A 596 -28.48 1.25 -1.08
N GLU A 597 -28.55 0.57 -2.22
CA GLU A 597 -29.81 0.21 -2.85
C GLU A 597 -30.63 -0.73 -1.97
N LEU A 598 -30.04 -1.81 -1.45
CA LEU A 598 -30.72 -2.77 -0.59
C LEU A 598 -31.28 -2.16 0.70
N LEU A 599 -30.57 -1.19 1.30
CA LEU A 599 -30.98 -0.59 2.57
C LEU A 599 -32.00 0.55 2.43
N PHE A 600 -31.92 1.32 1.34
CA PHE A 600 -32.74 2.52 1.16
C PHE A 600 -33.86 2.36 0.12
N ARG A 601 -33.73 1.44 -0.84
CA ARG A 601 -34.72 1.15 -1.89
C ARG A 601 -35.27 -0.28 -1.83
N GLY A 602 -34.43 -1.24 -1.42
CA GLY A 602 -34.82 -2.63 -1.21
C GLY A 602 -35.83 -2.74 -0.07
N SER A 603 -36.79 -3.64 -0.23
CA SER A 603 -37.68 -4.00 0.87
C SER A 603 -36.90 -4.84 1.88
N LEU A 604 -37.13 -4.67 3.19
CA LEU A 604 -36.54 -5.54 4.23
C LEU A 604 -36.76 -7.04 3.96
N SER A 605 -37.79 -7.37 3.18
CA SER A 605 -38.06 -8.70 2.63
C SER A 605 -36.98 -9.26 1.70
N GLU A 606 -36.23 -8.43 0.97
CA GLU A 606 -35.11 -8.91 0.14
C GLU A 606 -33.87 -9.21 1.00
N LEU A 607 -33.55 -8.35 1.96
CA LEU A 607 -32.51 -8.60 2.97
C LEU A 607 -32.78 -9.89 3.76
N ARG A 608 -34.05 -10.18 4.08
CA ARG A 608 -34.46 -11.44 4.71
C ARG A 608 -34.15 -12.68 3.85
N LYS A 609 -34.14 -12.57 2.51
CA LYS A 609 -33.87 -13.70 1.60
C LYS A 609 -32.38 -13.97 1.35
N MET A 610 -31.49 -13.03 1.69
CA MET A 610 -30.05 -13.16 1.42
C MET A 610 -29.32 -13.98 2.50
N PRO A 611 -28.28 -14.76 2.18
CA PRO A 611 -27.50 -15.46 3.20
C PRO A 611 -26.77 -14.48 4.13
N VAL A 612 -26.59 -14.86 5.41
CA VAL A 612 -25.93 -14.02 6.43
C VAL A 612 -24.54 -13.59 5.99
N SER A 613 -23.76 -14.52 5.43
CA SER A 613 -22.41 -14.26 4.93
C SER A 613 -22.38 -13.15 3.89
N PHE A 614 -23.34 -13.13 2.97
CA PHE A 614 -23.45 -12.07 1.96
C PHE A 614 -23.79 -10.72 2.60
N ILE A 615 -24.71 -10.68 3.57
CA ILE A 615 -25.06 -9.44 4.28
C ILE A 615 -23.85 -8.91 5.06
N GLU A 616 -23.13 -9.78 5.76
CA GLU A 616 -21.91 -9.38 6.50
C GLU A 616 -20.81 -8.88 5.56
N GLU A 617 -20.61 -9.53 4.42
CA GLU A 617 -19.67 -9.09 3.37
C GLU A 617 -20.04 -7.70 2.83
N GLN A 618 -21.32 -7.50 2.52
CA GLN A 618 -21.87 -6.23 2.02
C GLN A 618 -21.64 -5.07 3.02
N PHE A 619 -21.87 -5.28 4.32
CA PHE A 619 -21.64 -4.26 5.34
C PHE A 619 -20.15 -4.02 5.65
N GLY A 620 -19.28 -4.96 5.28
CA GLY A 620 -17.87 -5.00 5.65
C GLY A 620 -17.67 -5.36 7.12
N SER A 621 -16.63 -6.13 7.42
CA SER A 621 -16.37 -6.65 8.77
C SER A 621 -16.27 -5.54 9.84
N ALA A 622 -15.86 -4.32 9.47
CA ALA A 622 -15.76 -3.16 10.35
C ALA A 622 -17.12 -2.65 10.86
N SER A 623 -18.21 -2.90 10.13
CA SER A 623 -19.56 -2.38 10.43
C SER A 623 -20.45 -3.40 11.14
N VAL A 624 -19.91 -4.59 11.45
CA VAL A 624 -20.61 -5.69 12.11
C VAL A 624 -20.16 -5.76 13.58
N GLN A 625 -21.04 -5.44 14.52
CA GLN A 625 -20.78 -5.58 15.95
C GLN A 625 -21.19 -6.97 16.43
N GLN A 626 -20.29 -7.68 17.11
CA GLN A 626 -20.60 -8.95 17.75
C GLN A 626 -21.04 -8.72 19.20
N LEU A 627 -22.24 -9.19 19.56
CA LEU A 627 -22.84 -9.01 20.89
C LEU A 627 -23.41 -10.32 21.43
N PHE A 628 -23.26 -10.56 22.73
CA PHE A 628 -23.84 -11.72 23.40
C PHE A 628 -25.29 -11.45 23.77
N ARG A 629 -26.19 -12.40 23.47
CA ARG A 629 -27.62 -12.26 23.81
C ARG A 629 -27.84 -12.15 25.31
N SER A 630 -27.05 -12.88 26.10
CA SER A 630 -27.10 -12.87 27.57
C SER A 630 -26.75 -11.53 28.22
N SER A 631 -26.20 -10.57 27.45
CA SER A 631 -25.82 -9.25 27.97
C SER A 631 -26.96 -8.23 28.01
N PHE A 632 -28.15 -8.53 27.46
CA PHE A 632 -29.25 -7.57 27.36
C PHE A 632 -30.58 -8.21 27.76
N SER A 633 -31.23 -7.62 28.76
CA SER A 633 -32.56 -8.00 29.23
C SER A 633 -33.64 -7.04 28.74
N THR A 634 -33.31 -5.75 28.62
CA THR A 634 -34.25 -4.70 28.20
C THR A 634 -33.77 -3.97 26.95
N MET A 635 -34.73 -3.38 26.22
CA MET A 635 -34.45 -2.58 25.03
C MET A 635 -33.64 -1.32 25.36
N GLY A 636 -33.73 -0.80 26.58
CA GLY A 636 -32.91 0.31 27.08
C GLY A 636 -31.42 -0.04 27.17
N GLU A 637 -31.09 -1.20 27.74
CA GLU A 637 -29.70 -1.71 27.82
C GLU A 637 -29.11 -1.90 26.42
N LEU A 638 -29.91 -2.48 25.51
CA LEU A 638 -29.53 -2.65 24.11
C LEU A 638 -29.30 -1.28 23.45
N ALA A 639 -30.21 -0.33 23.64
CA ALA A 639 -30.13 1.01 23.07
C ALA A 639 -28.88 1.77 23.53
N GLU A 640 -28.49 1.67 24.80
CA GLU A 640 -27.25 2.25 25.31
C GLU A 640 -26.01 1.63 24.66
N ARG A 641 -26.00 0.31 24.47
CA ARG A 641 -24.84 -0.37 23.90
C ARG A 641 -24.63 -0.09 22.41
N VAL A 642 -25.71 0.11 21.66
CA VAL A 642 -25.70 0.24 20.19
C VAL A 642 -25.79 1.69 19.72
N HIS A 643 -25.74 2.66 20.64
CA HIS A 643 -25.77 4.08 20.32
C HIS A 643 -24.36 4.68 20.22
N ASP A 644 -23.95 5.04 19.00
CA ASP A 644 -22.66 5.69 18.74
C ASP A 644 -22.81 7.22 18.54
N GLY A 645 -23.46 7.95 19.47
CA GLY A 645 -23.64 9.40 19.32
C GLY A 645 -23.90 10.19 20.61
N GLU A 646 -23.75 11.52 20.54
CA GLU A 646 -23.88 12.40 21.72
C GLU A 646 -25.32 12.51 22.24
N GLY A 647 -25.51 12.38 23.55
CA GLY A 647 -26.79 12.55 24.25
C GLY A 647 -27.38 11.24 24.80
N CYS A 648 -28.42 11.35 25.62
CA CYS A 648 -29.06 10.19 26.25
C CYS A 648 -29.78 9.33 25.19
N SER A 649 -29.22 8.14 24.91
CA SER A 649 -29.75 7.12 23.99
C SER A 649 -31.22 6.80 24.28
N ILE A 650 -31.56 6.68 25.57
CA ILE A 650 -32.90 6.43 26.07
C ILE A 650 -33.89 7.53 25.65
N ASN A 651 -33.50 8.81 25.77
CA ASN A 651 -34.36 9.91 25.35
C ASN A 651 -34.60 9.91 23.82
N LYS A 652 -33.57 9.57 23.04
CA LYS A 652 -33.70 9.43 21.58
C LYS A 652 -34.57 8.23 21.19
N MET A 653 -34.44 7.12 21.91
CA MET A 653 -35.27 5.94 21.74
C MET A 653 -36.74 6.27 22.02
N LYS A 654 -37.05 6.93 23.14
CA LYS A 654 -38.40 7.41 23.48
C LYS A 654 -38.97 8.36 22.41
N ALA A 655 -38.12 9.15 21.77
CA ALA A 655 -38.49 10.00 20.63
C ALA A 655 -38.69 9.24 19.29
N GLY A 656 -38.59 7.90 19.29
CA GLY A 656 -38.79 7.05 18.11
C GLY A 656 -37.59 6.96 17.17
N ALA A 657 -36.38 7.29 17.65
CA ALA A 657 -35.18 7.28 16.82
C ALA A 657 -34.61 5.86 16.59
N LEU A 658 -34.80 4.92 17.52
CA LEU A 658 -34.27 3.56 17.38
C LEU A 658 -35.19 2.71 16.50
N LYS A 659 -34.60 2.07 15.49
CA LYS A 659 -35.26 1.04 14.68
C LYS A 659 -34.40 -0.21 14.59
N LEU A 660 -35.02 -1.37 14.82
CA LEU A 660 -34.43 -2.68 14.54
C LEU A 660 -35.19 -3.33 13.40
N ASN A 661 -34.49 -3.71 12.33
CA ASN A 661 -35.09 -4.25 11.11
C ASN A 661 -36.24 -3.39 10.57
N GLY A 662 -36.12 -2.07 10.70
CA GLY A 662 -37.13 -1.09 10.28
C GLY A 662 -38.29 -0.85 11.26
N ILE A 663 -38.43 -1.68 12.30
CA ILE A 663 -39.47 -1.54 13.33
C ILE A 663 -38.98 -0.58 14.42
N ARG A 664 -39.82 0.39 14.82
CA ARG A 664 -39.47 1.37 15.86
C ARG A 664 -39.67 0.79 17.25
N TYR A 665 -38.71 1.06 18.13
CA TYR A 665 -38.79 0.71 19.56
C TYR A 665 -38.68 1.99 20.38
N MET A 666 -39.60 2.20 21.32
CA MET A 666 -39.73 3.45 22.09
C MET A 666 -39.76 3.24 23.59
N ASP A 667 -40.06 2.03 24.07
CA ASP A 667 -40.14 1.69 25.48
C ASP A 667 -38.81 1.07 25.96
N PRO A 668 -38.02 1.75 26.80
CA PRO A 668 -36.76 1.23 27.30
C PRO A 668 -36.93 0.01 28.22
N ASP A 669 -38.08 -0.12 28.87
CA ASP A 669 -38.36 -1.18 29.84
C ASP A 669 -38.90 -2.45 29.15
N GLU A 670 -39.15 -2.39 27.83
CA GLU A 670 -39.54 -3.54 27.02
C GLU A 670 -38.46 -4.63 27.06
N VAL A 671 -38.87 -5.86 27.35
CA VAL A 671 -37.97 -7.03 27.37
C VAL A 671 -37.53 -7.35 25.95
N VAL A 672 -36.23 -7.62 25.77
CA VAL A 672 -35.68 -7.95 24.44
C VAL A 672 -36.19 -9.32 23.99
N ASP A 673 -36.97 -9.33 22.91
CA ASP A 673 -37.40 -10.55 22.22
C ASP A 673 -36.48 -10.82 21.02
N PHE A 674 -35.47 -11.68 21.24
CA PHE A 674 -34.47 -12.01 20.23
C PHE A 674 -35.05 -12.64 18.97
N ASP A 675 -36.17 -13.36 19.06
CA ASP A 675 -36.83 -13.95 17.88
C ASP A 675 -37.47 -12.87 17.00
N LYS A 676 -37.93 -11.77 17.59
CA LYS A 676 -38.48 -10.61 16.86
C LYS A 676 -37.41 -9.67 16.33
N ILE A 677 -36.34 -9.45 17.08
CA ILE A 677 -35.29 -8.48 16.69
C ILE A 677 -34.25 -9.09 15.74
N CYS A 678 -34.16 -10.42 15.65
CA CYS A 678 -33.33 -11.10 14.67
C CYS A 678 -34.03 -11.17 13.30
N LEU A 679 -33.27 -11.09 12.21
CA LEU A 679 -33.81 -11.25 10.86
C LEU A 679 -34.18 -12.70 10.58
N ASP A 680 -35.47 -13.06 10.66
CA ASP A 680 -36.09 -14.34 10.26
C ASP A 680 -35.15 -15.56 10.35
N GLY A 681 -34.83 -15.99 11.58
CA GLY A 681 -34.02 -17.19 11.84
C GLY A 681 -32.50 -17.01 11.68
N LYS A 682 -32.03 -15.79 11.39
CA LYS A 682 -30.61 -15.45 11.35
C LYS A 682 -30.17 -14.81 12.65
N ASN A 683 -28.95 -15.04 13.08
CA ASN A 683 -28.36 -14.40 14.25
C ASN A 683 -27.90 -12.95 13.98
N ILE A 684 -28.62 -12.18 13.18
CA ILE A 684 -28.25 -10.79 12.84
C ILE A 684 -29.42 -9.82 12.97
N THR A 685 -29.12 -8.57 13.32
CA THR A 685 -30.09 -7.47 13.43
C THR A 685 -29.55 -6.22 12.74
N LEU A 686 -30.36 -5.59 11.90
CA LEU A 686 -30.07 -4.29 11.31
C LEU A 686 -30.52 -3.18 12.26
N VAL A 687 -29.58 -2.44 12.83
CA VAL A 687 -29.85 -1.31 13.72
C VAL A 687 -29.80 -0.01 12.93
N CYS A 688 -30.81 0.83 13.12
CA CYS A 688 -30.84 2.18 12.59
C CYS A 688 -31.19 3.20 13.67
N TRP A 689 -30.37 4.24 13.77
CA TRP A 689 -30.68 5.43 14.56
C TRP A 689 -31.10 6.57 13.63
N GLY A 690 -32.38 6.96 13.69
CA GLY A 690 -32.98 8.03 12.90
C GLY A 690 -33.33 7.62 11.47
N LYS A 691 -32.75 8.33 10.49
CA LYS A 691 -33.03 8.13 9.05
C LYS A 691 -31.82 7.64 8.23
N ARG A 692 -30.59 7.71 8.76
CA ARG A 692 -29.37 7.67 7.93
C ARG A 692 -28.21 6.84 8.46
N LYS A 693 -28.17 6.51 9.75
CA LYS A 693 -27.10 5.67 10.34
C LYS A 693 -27.58 4.24 10.47
N TYR A 694 -26.82 3.29 9.90
CA TYR A 694 -27.12 1.86 9.91
C TYR A 694 -25.88 1.08 10.35
N HIS A 695 -26.08 0.09 11.21
CA HIS A 695 -25.06 -0.85 11.66
C HIS A 695 -25.66 -2.25 11.74
N LEU A 696 -24.83 -3.27 11.58
CA LEU A 696 -25.26 -4.67 11.69
C LEU A 696 -24.79 -5.24 13.02
N ILE A 697 -25.67 -5.92 13.76
CA ILE A 697 -25.31 -6.71 14.94
C ILE A 697 -25.32 -8.17 14.53
N ARG A 698 -24.26 -8.91 14.92
CA ARG A 698 -24.22 -10.36 14.94
C ARG A 698 -24.35 -10.84 16.38
N TRP A 699 -25.40 -11.61 16.65
CA TRP A 699 -25.66 -12.22 17.93
C TRP A 699 -24.83 -13.49 18.11
N ILE A 700 -24.18 -13.56 19.26
CA ILE A 700 -23.49 -14.75 19.77
C ILE A 700 -24.35 -15.29 20.92
N ASP A 701 -24.55 -16.61 20.90
CA ASP A 701 -25.24 -17.32 21.97
C ASP A 701 -24.36 -17.46 23.22
#